data_AF-A0A9Q3V1Q7-F1
#
_entry.id   AF-A0A9Q3V1Q7-F1
#
_cell.length_a   1.000
_cell.length_b   1.000
_cell.length_c   1.000
_cell.angle_alpha   90.00
_cell.angle_beta   90.00
_cell.angle_gamma   90.00
#
_symmetry.space_group_name_H-M   'P 1'
#
loop_
_entity.id
_entity.type
_entity.pdbx_description
1 polymer ?
#
loop_
_entity_poly.entity_id
_entity_poly.type
_entity_poly.pdbx_seq_one_letter_code
_entity_poly.pdbx_strand_id
1 'polypeptide(L)'
;MKKQLLVIGMLASGISFAQTDRLWSEGSRKTNSEIFENKSTINNPKIYSLDIEGLKNALAKAPKRLAVGEKSQIIISFPNSEGKMENFKVRENSNFDPQLAAKYPDIKSYVGEGLGDSNSTVYFSISPLGLSSMEIYNDKSAVFIEPYTKNLSTYVVYRKSDKKDDLNKFECTVIDVAQKGVSGLDNLQARPNADDAKLRTFRLALSSTGEYTTYFGGTKALALAAMNNTMTRVNGVFEKDFSARMVLIANNDAVIYTNASTDPYSAASGMSSWNSQLQSTLTSVIGEANYDVGHLFGASGGGGNAGCIGCVCVNGSKGSGYTSPADAIPSGDNFDIDYVAHELGHQFGGNHTFSHSNEGTGVNMEPGSGSTIMGYAGITSQDIQAHSDSFFHAVSIQQITDNIKAKTCPTSTSTGNSIPTANAGADYTIPKGTPFMLTGAGTDANGDALTYIWEQMNNASSSQTGASSAASATKATGPTFRSWTPQTTPTRYFPRMASVLTGATTTAGSEITVEALSNVARSYNFRFTVRDNRSGGSGNNSDDAVITVNGTAGPFSVSSQNTSTTYSGGTSQTITWNVAGTTANGVNAANVDILWSTDSGNTWTTLLSGTPNDGSQAVTIPNTSTTTGRIMVKGSNHIFFDVNNANITVNAGSGTSDTTPPTAPTLAASGTTSTSTNLSWSGATDNVAVTGYDVYQGTSLVGSTTSTSYTVTSLTPSTTYSFTVKAKDAAGNNSASSNTVSVTTLAGSVVTYCSATATNTADERIGNVSFGTINNTSTGTAGYENFTAVSTNITRGTAYTVSVTPVWTSTKYNEAYAVYIDYNKDGDFTDSGELAWTKIGSQTSPVTGSITIPSTATLGTTRMRVMMQYNSVPSSSCGSYTYGQVEDYTLNIVSSGRGDDFDTKDLMTDIKVYPNPARDILNVSNTTNEDYKIFDMGGKLINSGKLKSGSVNISGLVKGAYVIQVGEMSKRFIKN
;
A
#
# COMPACT_ATOMS: atom_id res chain seq x y z
N MET A 1 -75.51 -13.87 21.49
CA MET A 1 -74.28 -14.27 20.81
C MET A 1 -73.18 -13.29 21.20
N LYS A 2 -72.26 -13.68 22.10
CA LYS A 2 -71.11 -12.87 22.52
C LYS A 2 -69.84 -13.67 22.21
N LYS A 3 -69.06 -13.22 21.24
CA LYS A 3 -67.74 -13.79 20.91
C LYS A 3 -66.68 -12.97 21.65
N GLN A 4 -65.91 -13.64 22.50
CA GLN A 4 -64.68 -13.11 23.08
C GLN A 4 -63.61 -13.00 21.98
N LEU A 5 -63.02 -11.82 21.82
CA LEU A 5 -61.89 -11.57 20.94
C LEU A 5 -60.63 -11.42 21.80
N LEU A 6 -59.71 -12.37 21.64
CA LEU A 6 -58.33 -12.27 22.10
C LEU A 6 -57.61 -11.21 21.25
N VAL A 7 -57.04 -10.18 21.90
CA VAL A 7 -56.12 -9.24 21.27
C VAL A 7 -54.71 -9.58 21.74
N ILE A 8 -53.90 -10.08 20.80
CA ILE A 8 -52.45 -10.28 20.96
C ILE A 8 -51.77 -8.93 20.73
N GLY A 9 -51.14 -8.38 21.77
CA GLY A 9 -50.30 -7.19 21.65
C GLY A 9 -48.92 -7.56 21.11
N MET A 10 -48.63 -7.15 19.87
CA MET A 10 -47.26 -7.11 19.34
C MET A 10 -46.51 -5.95 20.01
N LEU A 11 -45.56 -6.25 20.89
CA LEU A 11 -44.48 -5.33 21.24
C LEU A 11 -43.52 -5.25 20.06
N ALA A 12 -43.64 -4.20 19.25
CA ALA A 12 -42.60 -3.79 18.33
C ALA A 12 -41.56 -2.96 19.10
N SER A 13 -40.47 -3.60 19.52
CA SER A 13 -39.26 -2.92 19.98
C SER A 13 -38.58 -2.25 18.78
N GLY A 14 -38.95 -1.01 18.51
CA GLY A 14 -38.24 -0.14 17.58
C GLY A 14 -36.88 0.24 18.17
N ILE A 15 -35.81 -0.23 17.55
CA ILE A 15 -34.45 0.25 17.81
C ILE A 15 -34.33 1.60 17.10
N SER A 16 -34.51 2.69 17.84
CA SER A 16 -34.29 4.05 17.34
C SER A 16 -32.79 4.31 17.20
N PHE A 17 -32.28 4.34 15.97
CA PHE A 17 -30.97 4.95 15.70
C PHE A 17 -31.13 6.46 15.82
N ALA A 18 -30.52 7.07 16.85
CA ALA A 18 -30.44 8.53 16.94
C ALA A 18 -29.39 9.03 15.94
N GLN A 19 -29.83 9.49 14.76
CA GLN A 19 -29.00 10.30 13.86
C GLN A 19 -28.79 11.69 14.48
N THR A 20 -27.53 12.10 14.67
CA THR A 20 -27.10 13.41 15.18
C THR A 20 -26.93 14.46 14.06
N ASP A 21 -27.70 14.35 12.98
CA ASP A 21 -27.51 15.08 11.71
C ASP A 21 -27.71 16.62 11.79
N ARG A 22 -27.82 17.23 12.98
CA ARG A 22 -28.10 18.66 13.16
C ARG A 22 -27.30 19.36 14.27
N LEU A 23 -26.04 18.98 14.49
CA LEU A 23 -25.17 19.72 15.43
C LEU A 23 -24.63 21.03 14.86
N TRP A 24 -24.50 21.11 13.53
CA TRP A 24 -23.88 22.24 12.83
C TRP A 24 -24.90 22.99 11.96
N SER A 25 -24.78 24.31 11.91
CA SER A 25 -25.51 25.17 10.96
C SER A 25 -24.57 26.22 10.38
N GLU A 26 -24.69 26.55 9.10
CA GLU A 26 -23.87 27.59 8.47
C GLU A 26 -24.03 28.94 9.20
N GLY A 27 -22.89 29.62 9.40
CA GLY A 27 -22.81 30.93 10.06
C GLY A 27 -22.30 32.01 9.10
N SER A 28 -22.43 33.26 9.52
CA SER A 28 -21.94 34.42 8.78
C SER A 28 -20.67 35.01 9.38
N ARG A 29 -19.88 35.71 8.55
CA ARG A 29 -18.70 36.47 9.01
C ARG A 29 -19.09 37.49 10.08
N LYS A 30 -18.18 37.68 11.03
CA LYS A 30 -18.32 38.61 12.16
C LYS A 30 -17.27 39.71 12.06
N THR A 31 -17.47 40.77 12.83
CA THR A 31 -16.53 41.90 12.85
C THR A 31 -15.24 41.52 13.58
N ASN A 32 -14.11 42.17 13.26
CA ASN A 32 -12.81 41.84 13.84
C ASN A 32 -12.78 41.96 15.38
N SER A 33 -13.62 42.82 15.98
CA SER A 33 -13.74 42.97 17.44
C SER A 33 -14.37 41.76 18.13
N GLU A 34 -15.14 40.95 17.40
CA GLU A 34 -15.90 39.81 17.94
C GLU A 34 -15.16 38.47 17.81
N ILE A 35 -14.07 38.44 17.04
CA ILE A 35 -13.35 37.22 16.68
C ILE A 35 -11.99 37.15 17.36
N PHE A 36 -11.46 35.94 17.52
CA PHE A 36 -10.09 35.75 18.00
C PHE A 36 -9.08 36.34 17.00
N GLU A 37 -8.02 36.95 17.54
CA GLU A 37 -7.00 37.68 16.78
C GLU A 37 -6.37 36.79 15.70
N ASN A 38 -6.02 35.55 16.05
CA ASN A 38 -5.44 34.55 15.14
C ASN A 38 -6.41 33.99 14.08
N LYS A 39 -7.67 34.43 14.06
CA LYS A 39 -8.68 34.07 13.04
C LYS A 39 -8.92 35.17 12.01
N SER A 40 -8.41 36.37 12.27
CA SER A 40 -8.51 37.51 11.34
C SER A 40 -7.67 37.32 10.07
N THR A 41 -6.67 36.43 10.12
CA THR A 41 -5.74 36.14 9.02
C THR A 41 -6.23 35.03 8.10
N ILE A 42 -7.35 34.36 8.40
CA ILE A 42 -7.89 33.29 7.54
C ILE A 42 -8.54 33.90 6.30
N ASN A 43 -8.07 33.50 5.13
CA ASN A 43 -8.68 33.84 3.84
C ASN A 43 -9.94 33.00 3.65
N ASN A 44 -11.06 33.66 3.36
CA ASN A 44 -12.33 33.00 3.08
C ASN A 44 -12.81 31.99 4.14
N PRO A 45 -12.92 32.40 5.42
CA PRO A 45 -13.30 31.50 6.50
C PRO A 45 -14.69 30.90 6.25
N LYS A 46 -14.78 29.57 6.32
CA LYS A 46 -16.05 28.85 6.37
C LYS A 46 -16.51 28.78 7.81
N ILE A 47 -17.66 29.37 8.09
CA ILE A 47 -18.12 29.62 9.47
C ILE A 47 -19.36 28.79 9.75
N TYR A 48 -19.40 28.19 10.93
CA TYR A 48 -20.51 27.38 11.40
C TYR A 48 -20.86 27.74 12.85
N SER A 49 -22.14 27.64 13.20
CA SER A 49 -22.59 27.57 14.60
C SER A 49 -22.68 26.10 15.02
N LEU A 50 -22.38 25.83 16.29
CA LEU A 50 -22.39 24.49 16.88
C LEU A 50 -23.35 24.43 18.07
N ASP A 51 -24.26 23.46 18.08
CA ASP A 51 -24.98 23.06 19.29
C ASP A 51 -24.03 22.29 20.23
N ILE A 52 -23.27 23.03 21.03
CA ILE A 52 -22.24 22.48 21.91
C ILE A 52 -22.84 21.59 23.02
N GLU A 53 -24.03 21.92 23.50
CA GLU A 53 -24.71 21.12 24.54
C GLU A 53 -25.27 19.83 23.95
N GLY A 54 -25.84 19.88 22.74
CA GLY A 54 -26.20 18.69 21.97
C GLY A 54 -25.00 17.78 21.74
N LEU A 55 -23.83 18.34 21.38
CA LEU A 55 -22.59 17.59 21.19
C LEU A 55 -22.10 16.94 22.49
N LYS A 56 -22.05 17.67 23.61
CA LYS A 56 -21.68 17.11 24.92
C LYS A 56 -22.58 15.95 25.33
N ASN A 57 -23.89 16.09 25.14
CA ASN A 57 -24.87 15.04 25.44
C ASN A 57 -24.68 13.78 24.59
N ALA A 58 -24.31 13.93 23.32
CA ALA A 58 -23.99 12.80 22.45
C ALA A 58 -22.71 12.09 22.91
N LEU A 59 -21.67 12.85 23.29
CA LEU A 59 -20.36 12.35 23.67
C LEU A 59 -20.29 11.75 25.08
N ALA A 60 -21.20 12.12 25.98
CA ALA A 60 -21.30 11.51 27.32
C ALA A 60 -21.49 9.98 27.27
N LYS A 61 -21.91 9.44 26.13
CA LYS A 61 -22.10 8.00 25.87
C LYS A 61 -20.93 7.36 25.12
N ALA A 62 -19.90 8.11 24.76
CA ALA A 62 -18.74 7.59 24.05
C ALA A 62 -17.92 6.70 25.00
N PRO A 63 -17.59 5.45 24.60
CA PRO A 63 -16.76 4.60 25.43
C PRO A 63 -15.33 5.13 25.49
N LYS A 64 -14.63 4.80 26.57
CA LYS A 64 -13.20 5.09 26.71
C LYS A 64 -12.41 4.30 25.68
N ARG A 65 -11.35 4.89 25.14
CA ARG A 65 -10.47 4.27 24.12
C ARG A 65 -9.97 2.88 24.51
N LEU A 66 -9.65 2.66 25.79
CA LEU A 66 -9.10 1.39 26.31
C LEU A 66 -10.15 0.48 26.97
N ALA A 67 -11.45 0.75 26.80
CA ALA A 67 -12.50 -0.12 27.33
C ALA A 67 -12.48 -1.48 26.60
N VAL A 68 -12.10 -2.55 27.30
CA VAL A 68 -11.98 -3.90 26.75
C VAL A 68 -13.34 -4.41 26.29
N GLY A 69 -13.44 -4.79 25.01
CA GLY A 69 -14.66 -5.37 24.43
C GLY A 69 -15.73 -4.37 24.00
N GLU A 70 -15.59 -3.08 24.31
CA GLU A 70 -16.57 -2.06 23.94
C GLU A 70 -16.29 -1.47 22.54
N LYS A 71 -17.26 -1.64 21.64
CA LYS A 71 -17.29 -0.96 20.34
C LYS A 71 -18.10 0.32 20.50
N SER A 72 -17.51 1.47 20.16
CA SER A 72 -18.29 2.71 20.10
C SER A 72 -19.44 2.58 19.10
N GLN A 73 -20.61 3.09 19.47
CA GLN A 73 -21.76 3.28 18.57
C GLN A 73 -22.06 4.78 18.37
N ILE A 74 -21.19 5.65 18.90
CA ILE A 74 -21.38 7.10 18.84
C ILE A 74 -20.79 7.61 17.53
N ILE A 75 -21.65 8.20 16.71
CA ILE A 75 -21.29 8.82 15.44
C ILE A 75 -21.47 10.32 15.59
N ILE A 76 -20.45 11.10 15.26
CA ILE A 76 -20.49 12.57 15.26
C ILE A 76 -20.06 13.05 13.88
N SER A 77 -20.75 14.06 13.37
CA SER A 77 -20.45 14.65 12.06
C SER A 77 -19.69 15.96 12.21
N PHE A 78 -18.66 16.18 11.39
CA PHE A 78 -17.89 17.42 11.31
C PHE A 78 -17.88 17.99 9.88
N PRO A 79 -17.96 19.32 9.69
CA PRO A 79 -17.77 19.92 8.38
C PRO A 79 -16.28 19.91 7.97
N ASN A 80 -15.99 19.47 6.75
CA ASN A 80 -14.63 19.49 6.18
C ASN A 80 -14.32 20.80 5.45
N SER A 81 -13.10 20.95 4.91
CA SER A 81 -12.68 22.17 4.19
C SER A 81 -13.48 22.47 2.93
N GLU A 82 -14.23 21.50 2.38
CA GLU A 82 -15.16 21.70 1.25
C GLU A 82 -16.55 22.15 1.71
N GLY A 83 -16.85 22.07 3.01
CA GLY A 83 -18.15 22.33 3.62
C GLY A 83 -19.09 21.13 3.59
N LYS A 84 -18.57 19.94 3.29
CA LYS A 84 -19.30 18.67 3.36
C LYS A 84 -19.19 18.09 4.77
N MET A 85 -20.24 17.40 5.22
CA MET A 85 -20.24 16.73 6.52
C MET A 85 -19.60 15.35 6.42
N GLU A 86 -18.65 15.06 7.29
CA GLU A 86 -17.99 13.76 7.44
C GLU A 86 -18.37 13.11 8.77
N ASN A 87 -18.65 11.81 8.75
CA ASN A 87 -19.14 11.06 9.91
C ASN A 87 -18.02 10.27 10.56
N PHE A 88 -17.86 10.43 11.87
CA PHE A 88 -16.81 9.79 12.65
C PHE A 88 -17.38 8.94 13.76
N LYS A 89 -16.83 7.75 13.92
CA LYS A 89 -17.09 6.86 15.05
C LYS A 89 -16.17 7.24 16.22
N VAL A 90 -16.74 7.79 17.29
CA VAL A 90 -15.99 8.51 18.33
C VAL A 90 -15.75 7.70 19.59
N ARG A 91 -14.56 7.82 20.19
CA ARG A 91 -14.21 7.32 21.53
C ARG A 91 -13.60 8.44 22.38
N GLU A 92 -13.77 8.37 23.70
CA GLU A 92 -13.04 9.24 24.62
C GLU A 92 -11.54 8.87 24.62
N ASN A 93 -10.69 9.87 24.35
CA ASN A 93 -9.25 9.75 24.22
C ASN A 93 -8.55 10.73 25.18
N SER A 94 -8.83 10.60 26.49
CA SER A 94 -8.38 11.52 27.53
C SER A 94 -6.85 11.68 27.56
N ASN A 95 -6.36 12.92 27.57
CA ASN A 95 -4.93 13.21 27.79
C ASN A 95 -4.57 13.28 29.27
N PHE A 96 -5.49 13.00 30.20
CA PHE A 96 -5.29 13.15 31.63
C PHE A 96 -5.20 11.80 32.33
N ASP A 97 -4.39 11.74 33.37
CA ASP A 97 -4.52 10.71 34.39
C ASP A 97 -5.96 10.69 34.94
N PRO A 98 -6.53 9.50 35.24
CA PRO A 98 -7.90 9.40 35.75
C PRO A 98 -8.23 10.30 36.95
N GLN A 99 -7.27 10.57 37.84
CA GLN A 99 -7.48 11.44 38.99
C GLN A 99 -7.62 12.92 38.59
N LEU A 100 -6.78 13.37 37.65
CA LEU A 100 -6.87 14.73 37.12
C LEU A 100 -8.17 14.91 36.31
N ALA A 101 -8.54 13.91 35.52
CA ALA A 101 -9.80 13.89 34.78
C ALA A 101 -11.04 13.95 35.69
N ALA A 102 -11.00 13.31 36.86
CA ALA A 102 -12.08 13.38 37.84
C ALA A 102 -12.19 14.77 38.49
N LYS A 103 -11.07 15.48 38.66
CA LYS A 103 -11.01 16.84 39.22
C LYS A 103 -11.52 17.90 38.23
N TYR A 104 -11.32 17.68 36.94
CA TYR A 104 -11.75 18.59 35.86
C TYR A 104 -12.63 17.87 34.82
N PRO A 105 -13.84 17.44 35.20
CA PRO A 105 -14.68 16.58 34.36
C PRO A 105 -15.18 17.24 33.07
N ASP A 106 -15.20 18.58 33.02
CA ASP A 106 -15.64 19.34 31.85
C ASP A 106 -14.57 19.46 30.75
N ILE A 107 -13.35 18.97 30.98
CA ILE A 107 -12.25 18.98 30.01
C ILE A 107 -12.07 17.57 29.45
N LYS A 108 -12.42 17.39 28.17
CA LYS A 108 -12.44 16.10 27.50
C LYS A 108 -11.72 16.15 26.16
N SER A 109 -11.15 15.02 25.77
CA SER A 109 -10.55 14.81 24.45
C SER A 109 -11.04 13.49 23.88
N TYR A 110 -11.11 13.43 22.55
CA TYR A 110 -11.76 12.37 21.80
C TYR A 110 -10.97 12.09 20.52
N VAL A 111 -11.15 10.87 20.00
CA VAL A 111 -10.69 10.46 18.68
C VAL A 111 -11.86 9.88 17.91
N GLY A 112 -11.96 10.19 16.62
CA GLY A 112 -13.00 9.69 15.73
C GLY A 112 -12.41 9.06 14.47
N GLU A 113 -12.90 7.87 14.11
CA GLU A 113 -12.54 7.15 12.88
C GLU A 113 -13.59 7.40 11.79
N GLY A 114 -13.18 7.85 10.61
CA GLY A 114 -14.08 8.18 9.50
C GLY A 114 -14.87 6.96 8.98
N LEU A 115 -16.18 7.13 8.79
CA LEU A 115 -17.10 6.07 8.32
C LEU A 115 -17.37 6.11 6.82
N GLY A 116 -17.25 7.29 6.19
CA GLY A 116 -17.40 7.50 4.75
C GLY A 116 -16.07 7.55 4.00
N ASP A 117 -15.02 7.94 4.70
CA ASP A 117 -13.63 7.86 4.27
C ASP A 117 -12.85 7.19 5.41
N SER A 118 -12.48 5.91 5.23
CA SER A 118 -11.68 5.20 6.25
C SER A 118 -10.27 5.78 6.41
N ASN A 119 -9.92 6.80 5.62
CA ASN A 119 -8.64 7.49 5.64
C ASN A 119 -8.62 8.78 6.47
N SER A 120 -9.73 9.17 7.11
CA SER A 120 -9.77 10.35 7.98
C SER A 120 -9.86 9.96 9.46
N THR A 121 -9.05 10.62 10.28
CA THR A 121 -9.10 10.53 11.74
C THR A 121 -9.20 11.93 12.32
N VAL A 122 -10.23 12.18 13.13
CA VAL A 122 -10.40 13.45 13.83
C VAL A 122 -9.96 13.34 15.29
N TYR A 123 -9.05 14.21 15.69
CA TYR A 123 -8.68 14.43 17.08
C TYR A 123 -9.35 15.72 17.55
N PHE A 124 -10.15 15.66 18.60
CA PHE A 124 -10.84 16.87 19.08
C PHE A 124 -11.02 16.89 20.58
N SER A 125 -11.22 18.09 21.10
CA SER A 125 -11.37 18.37 22.51
C SER A 125 -12.58 19.27 22.75
N ILE A 126 -13.21 19.10 23.91
CA ILE A 126 -14.31 19.93 24.39
C ILE A 126 -13.97 20.37 25.81
N SER A 127 -14.11 21.66 26.04
CA SER A 127 -13.84 22.28 27.34
C SER A 127 -14.67 23.57 27.50
N PRO A 128 -14.54 24.29 28.63
CA PRO A 128 -15.09 25.65 28.74
C PRO A 128 -14.53 26.63 27.69
N LEU A 129 -13.44 26.30 26.98
CA LEU A 129 -12.93 27.07 25.83
C LEU A 129 -13.59 26.69 24.49
N GLY A 130 -14.62 25.84 24.51
CA GLY A 130 -15.34 25.38 23.32
C GLY A 130 -14.75 24.11 22.72
N LEU A 131 -15.04 23.89 21.43
CA LEU A 131 -14.50 22.78 20.64
C LEU A 131 -13.23 23.18 19.87
N SER A 132 -12.20 22.35 19.95
CA SER A 132 -11.01 22.44 19.09
C SER A 132 -10.70 21.08 18.47
N SER A 133 -10.45 21.04 17.16
CA SER A 133 -10.18 19.80 16.44
C SER A 133 -9.02 19.92 15.44
N MET A 134 -8.49 18.76 15.08
CA MET A 134 -7.57 18.52 13.97
C MET A 134 -7.98 17.21 13.31
N GLU A 135 -8.40 17.30 12.07
CA GLU A 135 -8.71 16.17 11.22
C GLU A 135 -7.50 15.87 10.33
N ILE A 136 -6.94 14.67 10.48
CA ILE A 136 -5.84 14.18 9.68
C ILE A 136 -6.41 13.26 8.61
N TYR A 137 -6.02 13.52 7.37
CA TYR A 137 -6.24 12.62 6.24
C TYR A 137 -4.97 11.83 5.96
N ASN A 138 -5.13 10.69 5.31
CA ASN A 138 -4.00 9.88 4.86
C ASN A 138 -3.20 10.54 3.72
N ASP A 139 -3.86 11.30 2.84
CA ASP A 139 -3.28 11.83 1.59
C ASP A 139 -3.41 13.36 1.40
N LYS A 140 -3.97 14.08 2.36
CA LYS A 140 -4.26 15.51 2.29
C LYS A 140 -3.78 16.25 3.54
N SER A 141 -3.61 17.57 3.41
CA SER A 141 -3.33 18.46 4.54
C SER A 141 -4.42 18.36 5.61
N ALA A 142 -4.03 18.52 6.86
CA ALA A 142 -4.95 18.52 7.99
C ALA A 142 -5.97 19.67 7.90
N VAL A 143 -7.17 19.42 8.42
CA VAL A 143 -8.27 20.39 8.52
C VAL A 143 -8.53 20.69 10.00
N PHE A 144 -8.76 21.96 10.31
CA PHE A 144 -8.94 22.44 11.67
C PHE A 144 -10.33 23.04 11.85
N ILE A 145 -10.96 22.73 12.98
CA ILE A 145 -12.17 23.42 13.43
C ILE A 145 -11.90 24.00 14.81
N GLU A 146 -12.01 25.32 14.93
CA GLU A 146 -11.70 26.06 16.15
C GLU A 146 -12.71 27.18 16.39
N PRO A 147 -12.84 27.69 17.63
CA PRO A 147 -13.69 28.83 17.92
C PRO A 147 -13.26 30.04 17.07
N TYR A 148 -14.24 30.65 16.42
CA TYR A 148 -14.07 31.84 15.60
C TYR A 148 -14.36 33.10 16.42
N THR A 149 -15.47 33.11 17.16
CA THR A 149 -15.88 34.23 18.00
C THR A 149 -15.42 34.07 19.45
N LYS A 150 -15.08 35.19 20.11
CA LYS A 150 -14.63 35.23 21.52
C LYS A 150 -15.69 34.73 22.50
N ASN A 151 -16.98 34.79 22.13
CA ASN A 151 -18.09 34.23 22.90
C ASN A 151 -18.35 32.75 22.61
N LEU A 152 -17.50 32.09 21.81
CA LEU A 152 -17.54 30.67 21.49
C LEU A 152 -18.81 30.19 20.75
N SER A 153 -19.57 31.13 20.17
CA SER A 153 -20.84 30.83 19.51
C SER A 153 -20.69 30.30 18.09
N THR A 154 -19.56 30.60 17.44
CA THR A 154 -19.27 30.20 16.07
C THR A 154 -17.85 29.68 15.93
N TYR A 155 -17.65 28.83 14.93
CA TYR A 155 -16.44 28.07 14.64
C TYR A 155 -16.04 28.28 13.19
N VAL A 156 -14.75 28.20 12.92
CA VAL A 156 -14.19 28.29 11.57
C VAL A 156 -13.54 26.97 11.17
N VAL A 157 -13.80 26.54 9.93
CA VAL A 157 -13.14 25.41 9.29
C VAL A 157 -12.08 25.94 8.33
N TYR A 158 -10.84 25.48 8.48
CA TYR A 158 -9.72 25.95 7.65
C TYR A 158 -8.62 24.91 7.52
N ARG A 159 -7.83 25.01 6.44
CA ARG A 159 -6.53 24.34 6.28
C ARG A 159 -5.42 25.33 6.59
N LYS A 160 -4.22 24.83 6.87
CA LYS A 160 -3.05 25.68 7.12
C LYS A 160 -2.79 26.68 5.99
N SER A 161 -2.92 26.23 4.74
CA SER A 161 -2.80 27.05 3.52
C SER A 161 -3.84 28.17 3.38
N ASP A 162 -4.92 28.15 4.18
CA ASP A 162 -5.98 29.16 4.09
C ASP A 162 -5.62 30.42 4.93
N LYS A 163 -4.59 30.38 5.78
CA LYS A 163 -4.10 31.57 6.51
C LYS A 163 -3.28 32.47 5.59
N LYS A 164 -3.36 33.80 5.79
CA LYS A 164 -2.37 34.74 5.27
C LYS A 164 -1.01 34.35 5.86
N ASP A 165 0.03 34.40 5.04
CA ASP A 165 1.42 34.19 5.45
C ASP A 165 1.81 35.23 6.52
N ASP A 166 1.48 34.95 7.78
CA ASP A 166 2.00 35.69 8.93
C ASP A 166 3.22 34.91 9.41
N LEU A 167 4.38 35.30 8.89
CA LEU A 167 5.69 34.74 9.24
C LEU A 167 6.07 35.22 10.65
N ASN A 168 5.42 34.66 11.67
CA ASN A 168 5.85 34.86 13.05
C ASN A 168 7.10 34.00 13.27
N LYS A 169 8.23 34.69 13.45
CA LYS A 169 9.55 34.07 13.63
C LYS A 169 9.58 33.29 14.95
N PHE A 170 9.30 31.99 14.87
CA PHE A 170 9.76 31.03 15.86
C PHE A 170 11.28 31.01 15.84
N GLU A 171 11.92 30.97 17.00
CA GLU A 171 13.36 30.74 17.14
C GLU A 171 13.57 29.63 18.17
N CYS A 172 14.00 28.45 17.70
CA CYS A 172 14.40 27.35 18.57
C CYS A 172 15.88 27.53 18.94
N THR A 173 16.15 27.64 20.25
CA THR A 173 17.47 28.03 20.80
C THR A 173 18.24 26.84 21.38
N VAL A 174 17.88 25.61 21.02
CA VAL A 174 18.47 24.36 21.53
C VAL A 174 19.98 24.22 21.19
N ILE A 175 20.53 25.12 20.38
CA ILE A 175 21.85 25.04 19.73
C ILE A 175 23.05 25.00 20.71
N ASP A 176 22.92 25.37 21.99
CA ASP A 176 24.10 25.54 22.87
C ASP A 176 24.34 24.48 23.98
N VAL A 177 23.48 23.48 24.23
CA VAL A 177 23.62 22.67 25.47
C VAL A 177 23.63 21.14 25.31
N ALA A 178 23.24 20.55 24.17
CA ALA A 178 23.05 19.09 24.11
C ALA A 178 23.55 18.38 22.83
N GLN A 179 24.82 18.55 22.45
CA GLN A 179 25.49 17.62 21.51
C GLN A 179 25.84 16.24 22.14
N LYS A 180 25.50 16.01 23.41
CA LYS A 180 25.70 14.71 24.07
C LYS A 180 24.37 13.98 24.21
N GLY A 181 23.98 13.22 23.19
CA GLY A 181 22.75 12.43 23.26
C GLY A 181 22.63 11.22 22.33
N VAL A 182 23.30 11.20 21.17
CA VAL A 182 23.27 10.03 20.28
C VAL A 182 24.67 9.80 19.68
N SER A 183 25.59 9.31 20.51
CA SER A 183 26.86 8.77 20.03
C SER A 183 26.61 7.37 19.45
N GLY A 184 26.47 7.27 18.12
CA GLY A 184 26.42 5.97 17.44
C GLY A 184 25.65 5.95 16.13
N LEU A 185 26.10 6.70 15.11
CA LEU A 185 25.66 6.48 13.71
C LEU A 185 26.35 5.26 13.05
N ASP A 186 27.20 4.54 13.79
CA ASP A 186 27.96 3.39 13.28
C ASP A 186 27.09 2.15 13.01
N ASN A 187 25.79 2.18 13.34
CA ASN A 187 24.87 1.05 13.14
C ASN A 187 23.64 1.40 12.29
N LEU A 188 23.84 2.15 11.21
CA LEU A 188 22.82 2.53 10.20
C LEU A 188 22.15 1.35 9.44
N GLN A 189 22.44 0.10 9.81
CA GLN A 189 21.73 -1.07 9.25
C GLN A 189 20.38 -1.33 9.92
N ALA A 190 20.23 -1.01 11.21
CA ALA A 190 18.94 -1.10 11.88
C ALA A 190 18.16 0.18 11.56
N ARG A 191 17.14 0.10 10.68
CA ARG A 191 16.18 1.17 10.41
C ARG A 191 15.09 1.10 11.49
N PRO A 192 15.24 1.75 12.64
CA PRO A 192 14.32 1.59 13.76
C PRO A 192 13.02 2.30 13.41
N ASN A 193 11.92 1.56 13.29
CA ASN A 193 10.60 2.12 13.01
C ASN A 193 9.65 1.84 14.19
N ALA A 194 8.42 2.36 14.18
CA ALA A 194 7.39 1.95 15.13
C ALA A 194 6.87 0.54 14.78
N ASP A 195 7.74 -0.46 14.90
CA ASP A 195 7.61 -1.80 14.31
C ASP A 195 7.48 -2.92 15.37
N ASP A 196 7.13 -2.57 16.62
CA ASP A 196 7.06 -3.52 17.73
C ASP A 196 5.66 -3.70 18.33
N ALA A 197 4.64 -3.14 17.68
CA ALA A 197 3.22 -3.21 18.06
C ALA A 197 2.95 -2.79 19.51
N LYS A 198 3.70 -1.81 20.02
CA LYS A 198 3.56 -1.28 21.38
C LYS A 198 3.26 0.21 21.39
N LEU A 199 2.17 0.58 22.06
CA LEU A 199 1.88 1.96 22.43
C LEU A 199 2.65 2.30 23.73
N ARG A 200 3.52 3.30 23.67
CA ARG A 200 4.30 3.81 24.81
C ARG A 200 3.61 5.03 25.39
N THR A 201 3.14 4.92 26.63
CA THR A 201 2.50 6.02 27.35
C THR A 201 3.47 6.64 28.36
N PHE A 202 3.80 7.91 28.14
CA PHE A 202 4.66 8.74 28.98
C PHE A 202 3.82 9.65 29.89
N ARG A 203 4.23 9.76 31.15
CA ARG A 203 3.66 10.71 32.11
C ARG A 203 4.26 12.10 31.87
N LEU A 204 3.41 13.06 31.55
CA LEU A 204 3.79 14.44 31.28
C LEU A 204 3.48 15.34 32.48
N ALA A 205 4.50 16.05 32.97
CA ALA A 205 4.34 17.19 33.87
C ALA A 205 4.41 18.49 33.05
N LEU A 206 3.26 19.10 32.79
CA LEU A 206 3.13 20.29 31.95
C LEU A 206 2.82 21.52 32.81
N SER A 207 3.80 22.41 32.93
CA SER A 207 3.67 23.65 33.69
C SER A 207 3.27 24.82 32.80
N SER A 208 2.75 25.90 33.40
CA SER A 208 2.51 27.16 32.72
C SER A 208 2.93 28.36 33.55
N THR A 209 3.40 29.42 32.89
CA THR A 209 3.58 30.71 33.56
C THR A 209 2.24 31.33 33.95
N GLY A 210 2.27 32.27 34.89
CA GLY A 210 1.10 33.05 35.31
C GLY A 210 0.49 33.85 34.16
N GLU A 211 1.30 34.33 33.22
CA GLU A 211 0.85 35.03 32.02
C GLU A 211 0.09 34.09 31.07
N TYR A 212 0.56 32.85 30.87
CA TYR A 212 -0.15 31.86 30.06
C TYR A 212 -1.54 31.58 30.66
N THR A 213 -1.59 31.38 31.96
CA THR A 213 -2.86 31.15 32.65
C THR A 213 -3.77 32.37 32.55
N THR A 214 -3.22 33.58 32.65
CA THR A 214 -3.97 34.84 32.49
C THR A 214 -4.56 34.98 31.09
N TYR A 215 -3.80 34.62 30.05
CA TYR A 215 -4.26 34.66 28.65
C TYR A 215 -5.56 33.86 28.44
N PHE A 216 -5.66 32.68 29.07
CA PHE A 216 -6.86 31.83 28.97
C PHE A 216 -7.94 32.14 30.02
N GLY A 217 -7.87 33.26 30.74
CA GLY A 217 -8.90 33.69 31.69
C GLY A 217 -8.55 33.51 33.17
N GLY A 218 -7.28 33.26 33.49
CA GLY A 218 -6.72 33.41 34.84
C GLY A 218 -6.98 32.25 35.82
N THR A 219 -7.61 31.17 35.37
CA THR A 219 -7.90 30.01 36.22
C THR A 219 -7.10 28.78 35.79
N LYS A 220 -6.76 27.92 36.76
CA LYS A 220 -6.09 26.65 36.46
C LYS A 220 -6.90 25.76 35.51
N ALA A 221 -8.23 25.78 35.64
CA ALA A 221 -9.11 24.98 34.78
C ALA A 221 -9.03 25.41 33.31
N LEU A 222 -8.99 26.73 33.03
CA LEU A 222 -8.90 27.23 31.66
C LEU A 222 -7.49 27.07 31.07
N ALA A 223 -6.44 27.24 31.86
CA ALA A 223 -5.08 26.91 31.43
C ALA A 223 -4.95 25.41 31.10
N LEU A 224 -5.49 24.55 31.94
CA LEU A 224 -5.49 23.10 31.72
C LEU A 224 -6.35 22.70 30.51
N ALA A 225 -7.44 23.42 30.23
CA ALA A 225 -8.23 23.23 29.02
C ALA A 225 -7.44 23.56 27.75
N ALA A 226 -6.68 24.66 27.76
CA ALA A 226 -5.80 25.03 26.66
C ALA A 226 -4.67 24.01 26.45
N MET A 227 -4.01 23.58 27.53
CA MET A 227 -3.03 22.48 27.50
C MET A 227 -3.59 21.20 26.88
N ASN A 228 -4.84 20.84 27.23
CA ASN A 228 -5.51 19.66 26.67
C ASN A 228 -5.80 19.82 25.17
N ASN A 229 -6.14 21.01 24.68
CA ASN A 229 -6.34 21.26 23.25
C ASN A 229 -5.05 20.99 22.48
N THR A 230 -3.92 21.56 22.94
CA THR A 230 -2.59 21.34 22.36
C THR A 230 -2.20 19.87 22.38
N MET A 231 -2.28 19.21 23.54
CA MET A 231 -1.88 17.81 23.67
C MET A 231 -2.78 16.84 22.91
N THR A 232 -4.04 17.21 22.64
CA THR A 232 -4.92 16.42 21.76
C THR A 232 -4.35 16.33 20.34
N ARG A 233 -3.74 17.41 19.84
CA ARG A 233 -3.13 17.43 18.51
C ARG A 233 -1.76 16.79 18.48
N VAL A 234 -0.91 17.16 19.44
CA VAL A 234 0.45 16.63 19.57
C VAL A 234 0.42 15.09 19.70
N ASN A 235 -0.44 14.55 20.57
CA ASN A 235 -0.60 13.10 20.68
C ASN A 235 -1.11 12.46 19.38
N GLY A 236 -1.94 13.16 18.59
CA GLY A 236 -2.41 12.65 17.31
C GLY A 236 -1.28 12.40 16.29
N VAL A 237 -0.25 13.25 16.30
CA VAL A 237 0.93 13.08 15.44
C VAL A 237 1.92 12.07 16.04
N PHE A 238 2.23 12.17 17.34
CA PHE A 238 3.19 11.27 18.00
C PHE A 238 2.73 9.81 18.01
N GLU A 239 1.43 9.56 18.13
CA GLU A 239 0.91 8.19 18.05
C GLU A 239 0.97 7.62 16.63
N LYS A 240 0.85 8.47 15.60
CA LYS A 240 0.90 8.07 14.19
C LYS A 240 2.32 7.68 13.77
N ASP A 241 3.33 8.48 14.13
CA ASP A 241 4.71 8.25 13.69
C ASP A 241 5.55 7.41 14.66
N PHE A 242 5.22 7.36 15.96
CA PHE A 242 6.05 6.70 16.97
C PHE A 242 5.33 5.67 17.83
N SER A 243 4.00 5.54 17.70
CA SER A 243 3.18 4.83 18.70
C SER A 243 3.50 5.31 20.14
N ALA A 244 3.65 6.62 20.31
CA ALA A 244 3.93 7.25 21.60
C ALA A 244 2.82 8.24 21.99
N ARG A 245 2.48 8.27 23.28
CA ARG A 245 1.45 9.14 23.84
C ARG A 245 1.94 9.77 25.14
N MET A 246 1.55 11.02 25.37
CA MET A 246 1.80 11.75 26.60
C MET A 246 0.49 11.98 27.37
N VAL A 247 0.49 11.67 28.66
CA VAL A 247 -0.66 11.81 29.56
C VAL A 247 -0.28 12.70 30.74
N LEU A 248 -1.04 13.78 30.96
CA LEU A 248 -0.82 14.70 32.08
C LEU A 248 -1.03 13.98 33.40
N ILE A 249 -0.08 14.15 34.33
CA ILE A 249 -0.06 13.47 35.63
C ILE A 249 -1.22 13.89 36.55
N ALA A 250 -1.53 13.02 37.52
CA ALA A 250 -2.65 13.18 38.46
C ALA A 250 -2.70 14.55 39.17
N ASN A 251 -1.53 15.10 39.54
CA ASN A 251 -1.39 16.37 40.26
C ASN A 251 -0.83 17.50 39.37
N ASN A 252 -1.04 17.46 38.04
CA ASN A 252 -0.48 18.45 37.11
C ASN A 252 -0.91 19.89 37.46
N ASP A 253 -2.09 20.08 38.04
CA ASP A 253 -2.57 21.42 38.42
C ASP A 253 -1.73 22.07 39.54
N ALA A 254 -0.85 21.32 40.22
CA ALA A 254 0.13 21.86 41.16
C ALA A 254 1.19 22.76 40.50
N VAL A 255 1.46 22.54 39.20
CA VAL A 255 2.47 23.31 38.43
C VAL A 255 1.83 24.26 37.41
N ILE A 256 0.54 24.55 37.58
CA ILE A 256 -0.16 25.62 36.85
C ILE A 256 -0.25 26.84 37.76
N TYR A 257 0.41 27.93 37.37
CA TYR A 257 0.48 29.15 38.14
C TYR A 257 -0.50 30.19 37.61
N THR A 258 -1.23 30.88 38.49
CA THR A 258 -2.27 31.87 38.12
C THR A 258 -1.82 33.32 38.28
N ASN A 259 -0.62 33.55 38.81
CA ASN A 259 -0.11 34.89 39.09
C ASN A 259 1.38 34.97 38.72
N ALA A 260 1.65 35.79 37.70
CA ALA A 260 2.99 36.03 37.14
C ALA A 260 4.01 36.53 38.18
N SER A 261 3.58 37.26 39.21
CA SER A 261 4.48 37.78 40.25
C SER A 261 4.93 36.74 41.27
N THR A 262 4.29 35.56 41.29
CA THR A 262 4.53 34.52 42.30
C THR A 262 4.83 33.16 41.69
N ASP A 263 4.83 33.06 40.36
CA ASP A 263 5.28 31.84 39.71
C ASP A 263 6.82 31.71 39.80
N PRO A 264 7.38 30.51 39.60
CA PRO A 264 8.82 30.28 39.76
C PRO A 264 9.63 30.70 38.52
N TYR A 265 9.02 31.38 37.55
CA TYR A 265 9.61 31.67 36.26
C TYR A 265 10.01 33.15 36.16
N SER A 266 11.14 33.41 35.50
CA SER A 266 11.47 34.78 35.12
C SER A 266 10.44 35.32 34.13
N ALA A 267 10.27 36.64 34.07
CA ALA A 267 9.51 37.26 32.99
C ALA A 267 10.06 36.84 31.62
N ALA A 268 9.25 36.91 30.57
CA ALA A 268 9.60 36.47 29.21
C ALA A 268 10.92 37.07 28.68
N SER A 269 11.29 38.30 29.09
CA SER A 269 12.57 38.92 28.75
C SER A 269 13.81 38.20 29.33
N GLY A 270 13.62 37.33 30.32
CA GLY A 270 14.63 36.48 30.93
C GLY A 270 14.39 34.98 30.70
N MET A 271 13.75 34.61 29.58
CA MET A 271 13.36 33.21 29.31
C MET A 271 14.54 32.23 29.21
N SER A 272 15.77 32.71 29.01
CA SER A 272 16.97 31.86 29.00
C SER A 272 17.20 31.08 30.30
N SER A 273 16.56 31.48 31.41
CA SER A 273 16.61 30.75 32.69
C SER A 273 15.53 29.66 32.82
N TRP A 274 14.52 29.65 31.93
CA TRP A 274 13.33 28.81 32.07
C TRP A 274 13.63 27.31 32.06
N ASN A 275 14.62 26.85 31.29
CA ASN A 275 14.98 25.42 31.28
C ASN A 275 15.36 24.94 32.70
N SER A 276 16.21 25.70 33.38
CA SER A 276 16.66 25.37 34.75
C SER A 276 15.58 25.59 35.81
N GLN A 277 14.78 26.65 35.66
CA GLN A 277 13.68 26.95 36.58
C GLN A 277 12.59 25.89 36.50
N LEU A 278 12.24 25.43 35.30
CA LEU A 278 11.26 24.36 35.12
C LEU A 278 11.77 23.05 35.71
N GLN A 279 13.01 22.63 35.40
CA GLN A 279 13.55 21.37 35.90
C GLN A 279 13.56 21.35 37.43
N SER A 280 14.00 22.44 38.06
CA SER A 280 13.98 22.61 39.52
C SER A 280 12.56 22.60 40.08
N THR A 281 11.63 23.31 39.42
CA THR A 281 10.22 23.38 39.82
C THR A 281 9.55 22.01 39.77
N LEU A 282 9.69 21.27 38.67
CA LEU A 282 9.10 19.94 38.53
C LEU A 282 9.73 18.94 39.51
N THR A 283 11.04 19.01 39.72
CA THR A 283 11.73 18.18 40.73
C THR A 283 11.20 18.43 42.13
N SER A 284 11.02 19.70 42.51
CA SER A 284 10.59 20.10 43.86
C SER A 284 9.11 19.85 44.11
N VAL A 285 8.24 20.20 43.15
CA VAL A 285 6.78 20.17 43.31
C VAL A 285 6.19 18.82 42.98
N ILE A 286 6.67 18.17 41.91
CA ILE A 286 6.13 16.90 41.42
C ILE A 286 6.99 15.72 41.91
N GLY A 287 8.31 15.87 41.90
CA GLY A 287 9.25 14.80 42.19
C GLY A 287 9.57 13.96 40.94
N GLU A 288 10.86 13.73 40.70
CA GLU A 288 11.39 13.07 39.50
C GLU A 288 10.79 11.67 39.23
N ALA A 289 10.37 10.93 40.26
CA ALA A 289 9.76 9.61 40.07
C ALA A 289 8.35 9.66 39.44
N ASN A 290 7.68 10.81 39.49
CA ASN A 290 6.25 10.95 39.21
C ASN A 290 5.95 11.40 37.78
N TYR A 291 6.97 11.70 36.96
CA TYR A 291 6.82 12.06 35.56
C TYR A 291 7.96 11.50 34.71
N ASP A 292 7.73 11.41 33.40
CA ASP A 292 8.66 10.84 32.42
C ASP A 292 9.22 11.91 31.48
N VAL A 293 8.41 12.93 31.20
CA VAL A 293 8.72 14.13 30.42
C VAL A 293 8.09 15.34 31.12
N GLY A 294 8.73 16.49 31.02
CA GLY A 294 8.15 17.72 31.53
C GLY A 294 8.44 18.90 30.63
N HIS A 295 7.50 19.83 30.59
CA HIS A 295 7.52 20.95 29.65
C HIS A 295 6.81 22.18 30.24
N LEU A 296 7.16 23.37 29.77
CA LEU A 296 6.56 24.65 30.18
C LEU A 296 5.89 25.35 28.99
N PHE A 297 4.68 25.86 29.20
CA PHE A 297 4.05 26.80 28.27
C PHE A 297 4.09 28.24 28.80
N GLY A 298 4.64 29.14 27.99
CA GLY A 298 4.63 30.59 28.21
C GLY A 298 3.62 31.29 27.30
N ALA A 299 3.21 32.51 27.67
CA ALA A 299 2.30 33.32 26.88
C ALA A 299 2.98 34.11 25.76
N SER A 300 4.25 34.49 25.93
CA SER A 300 4.98 35.40 25.06
C SER A 300 6.51 35.28 25.28
N GLY A 301 7.28 35.97 24.45
CA GLY A 301 8.75 35.99 24.51
C GLY A 301 9.42 35.53 23.22
N GLY A 302 8.74 34.66 22.45
CA GLY A 302 9.21 34.23 21.13
C GLY A 302 10.36 33.26 21.15
N GLY A 303 10.08 32.00 21.48
CA GLY A 303 11.04 30.92 21.29
C GLY A 303 10.59 29.56 21.81
N GLY A 304 11.45 28.59 21.57
CA GLY A 304 11.35 27.26 22.13
C GLY A 304 12.73 26.74 22.51
N ASN A 305 12.77 25.89 23.52
CA ASN A 305 13.98 25.18 23.88
C ASN A 305 13.63 23.87 24.58
N ALA A 306 13.96 22.75 23.99
CA ALA A 306 13.74 21.41 24.54
C ALA A 306 14.48 21.15 25.87
N GLY A 307 15.49 21.96 26.20
CA GLY A 307 16.39 21.82 27.35
C GLY A 307 17.43 20.72 27.15
N CYS A 308 17.09 19.68 26.40
CA CYS A 308 17.97 18.59 26.01
C CYS A 308 17.35 17.76 24.87
N ILE A 309 18.19 17.04 24.13
CA ILE A 309 17.76 16.11 23.08
C ILE A 309 17.74 14.69 23.64
N GLY A 310 16.62 13.97 23.47
CA GLY A 310 16.48 12.56 23.85
C GLY A 310 16.43 12.28 25.36
N CYS A 311 16.25 13.31 26.19
CA CYS A 311 16.36 13.24 27.64
C CYS A 311 15.08 12.81 28.38
N VAL A 312 14.03 12.37 27.67
CA VAL A 312 12.92 11.68 28.33
C VAL A 312 13.43 10.56 29.26
N CYS A 313 12.77 10.42 30.40
CA CYS A 313 13.13 9.51 31.51
C CYS A 313 14.44 9.83 32.26
N VAL A 314 15.19 10.89 31.95
CA VAL A 314 16.50 11.16 32.58
C VAL A 314 16.34 12.17 33.74
N ASN A 315 16.38 11.69 34.97
CA ASN A 315 16.32 12.56 36.16
C ASN A 315 17.43 13.63 36.14
N GLY A 316 17.15 14.84 36.62
CA GLY A 316 18.07 15.97 36.60
C GLY A 316 18.13 16.71 35.26
N SER A 317 17.56 16.15 34.19
CA SER A 317 17.52 16.77 32.86
C SER A 317 16.12 16.79 32.24
N LYS A 318 15.30 15.76 32.49
CA LYS A 318 13.89 15.75 32.07
C LYS A 318 13.12 16.86 32.77
N GLY A 319 12.16 17.44 32.06
CA GLY A 319 11.42 18.57 32.62
C GLY A 319 12.15 19.90 32.48
N SER A 320 13.01 20.04 31.47
CA SER A 320 13.70 21.30 31.20
C SER A 320 13.22 21.98 29.91
N GLY A 321 12.25 21.42 29.19
CA GLY A 321 11.78 21.99 27.92
C GLY A 321 10.74 23.08 28.08
N TYR A 322 10.70 24.07 27.18
CA TYR A 322 9.63 25.06 27.14
C TYR A 322 9.24 25.43 25.70
N THR A 323 8.02 25.94 25.57
CA THR A 323 7.49 26.56 24.35
C THR A 323 6.79 27.86 24.69
N SER A 324 7.11 28.94 23.97
CA SER A 324 6.46 30.24 24.12
C SER A 324 6.35 30.98 22.79
N PRO A 325 5.17 31.44 22.37
CA PRO A 325 4.97 32.02 21.05
C PRO A 325 5.60 33.41 20.92
N ALA A 326 6.05 33.76 19.71
CA ALA A 326 6.59 35.10 19.41
C ALA A 326 5.49 36.15 19.22
N ASP A 327 4.33 35.73 18.75
CA ASP A 327 3.16 36.59 18.49
C ASP A 327 2.27 36.79 19.73
N ALA A 328 2.68 36.26 20.88
CA ALA A 328 1.91 36.23 22.11
C ALA A 328 0.55 35.52 22.00
N ILE A 329 0.42 34.54 21.09
CA ILE A 329 -0.78 33.72 20.89
C ILE A 329 -0.42 32.25 21.15
N PRO A 330 -0.54 31.78 22.41
CA PRO A 330 -0.12 30.43 22.79
C PRO A 330 -1.20 29.38 22.48
N SER A 331 -1.77 29.43 21.27
CA SER A 331 -2.86 28.55 20.85
C SER A 331 -2.95 28.40 19.33
N GLY A 332 -3.57 27.29 18.91
CA GLY A 332 -3.84 26.99 17.51
C GLY A 332 -2.71 26.24 16.85
N ASP A 333 -2.95 25.82 15.60
CA ASP A 333 -2.05 24.92 14.85
C ASP A 333 -0.57 25.38 14.80
N ASN A 334 -0.31 26.68 14.67
CA ASN A 334 1.06 27.22 14.68
C ASN A 334 1.76 26.90 16.02
N PHE A 335 1.10 27.17 17.14
CA PHE A 335 1.65 26.86 18.46
C PHE A 335 1.76 25.34 18.68
N ASP A 336 0.72 24.59 18.30
CA ASP A 336 0.64 23.15 18.62
C ASP A 336 1.61 22.29 17.80
N ILE A 337 1.74 22.55 16.50
CA ILE A 337 2.55 21.75 15.57
C ILE A 337 3.94 22.36 15.37
N ASP A 338 4.03 23.64 15.01
CA ASP A 338 5.32 24.22 14.62
C ASP A 338 6.23 24.45 15.84
N TYR A 339 5.65 24.62 17.04
CA TYR A 339 6.41 24.88 18.26
C TYR A 339 6.37 23.68 19.21
N VAL A 340 5.18 23.29 19.70
CA VAL A 340 5.11 22.28 20.79
C VAL A 340 5.53 20.90 20.31
N ALA A 341 5.03 20.43 19.16
CA ALA A 341 5.42 19.12 18.63
C ALA A 341 6.92 19.09 18.24
N HIS A 342 7.47 20.20 17.79
CA HIS A 342 8.90 20.37 17.49
C HIS A 342 9.77 20.22 18.74
N GLU A 343 9.48 20.98 19.80
CA GLU A 343 10.27 20.93 21.04
C GLU A 343 10.14 19.60 21.77
N LEU A 344 8.94 19.01 21.78
CA LEU A 344 8.75 17.64 22.28
C LEU A 344 9.49 16.63 21.39
N GLY A 345 9.55 16.85 20.08
CA GLY A 345 10.33 16.03 19.14
C GLY A 345 11.80 15.95 19.54
N HIS A 346 12.41 17.08 19.91
CA HIS A 346 13.76 17.12 20.48
C HIS A 346 13.87 16.37 21.80
N GLN A 347 12.99 16.62 22.77
CA GLN A 347 13.01 15.90 24.06
C GLN A 347 12.95 14.39 23.86
N PHE A 348 12.24 13.94 22.82
CA PHE A 348 12.09 12.55 22.42
C PHE A 348 13.24 12.02 21.54
N GLY A 349 14.14 12.87 21.03
CA GLY A 349 15.40 12.47 20.40
C GLY A 349 15.62 12.95 18.96
N GLY A 350 14.69 13.70 18.38
CA GLY A 350 14.84 14.24 17.02
C GLY A 350 15.88 15.36 16.97
N ASN A 351 16.70 15.37 15.92
CA ASN A 351 17.50 16.54 15.55
C ASN A 351 16.85 17.26 14.37
N HIS A 352 17.29 18.49 14.08
CA HIS A 352 16.76 19.22 12.94
C HIS A 352 17.11 18.58 11.60
N THR A 353 16.17 18.64 10.67
CA THR A 353 16.25 17.98 9.36
C THR A 353 16.59 18.94 8.23
N PHE A 354 16.47 20.24 8.45
CA PHE A 354 16.72 21.27 7.44
C PHE A 354 18.18 21.31 6.98
N SER A 355 18.47 22.06 5.91
CA SER A 355 19.84 22.33 5.47
C SER A 355 20.14 23.81 5.29
N HIS A 356 19.29 24.73 5.75
CA HIS A 356 19.61 26.16 5.73
C HIS A 356 20.84 26.49 6.60
N SER A 357 21.09 25.72 7.67
CA SER A 357 22.33 25.73 8.45
C SER A 357 22.78 24.29 8.75
N ASN A 358 24.01 24.12 9.24
CA ASN A 358 24.55 22.81 9.62
C ASN A 358 24.82 22.79 11.13
N GLU A 359 24.21 21.83 11.82
CA GLU A 359 24.34 21.64 13.27
C GLU A 359 25.32 20.52 13.64
N GLY A 360 25.92 19.85 12.65
CA GLY A 360 26.90 18.78 12.86
C GLY A 360 26.29 17.44 13.30
N THR A 361 24.97 17.27 13.19
CA THR A 361 24.22 16.08 13.63
C THR A 361 24.18 14.97 12.59
N GLY A 362 24.50 15.29 11.33
CA GLY A 362 24.52 14.33 10.22
C GLY A 362 23.13 13.96 9.68
N VAL A 363 22.10 14.74 10.00
CA VAL A 363 20.71 14.49 9.59
C VAL A 363 20.02 15.66 8.88
N ASN A 364 20.80 16.55 8.25
CA ASN A 364 20.33 17.64 7.40
C ASN A 364 19.80 17.09 6.06
N MET A 365 18.62 16.48 6.08
CA MET A 365 18.01 15.71 4.98
C MET A 365 17.00 16.48 4.12
N GLU A 366 16.63 17.71 4.49
CA GLU A 366 15.64 18.52 3.77
C GLU A 366 16.27 19.80 3.18
N PRO A 367 15.85 20.23 1.96
CA PRO A 367 16.32 21.49 1.39
C PRO A 367 15.74 22.71 2.13
N GLY A 368 16.49 23.80 2.15
CA GLY A 368 16.14 25.06 2.80
C GLY A 368 15.83 24.91 4.28
N SER A 369 14.78 25.59 4.71
CA SER A 369 14.18 25.47 6.04
C SER A 369 13.61 24.10 6.37
N GLY A 370 13.41 23.20 5.41
CA GLY A 370 12.69 21.94 5.62
C GLY A 370 11.18 22.13 5.74
N SER A 371 10.45 21.04 5.56
CA SER A 371 8.99 20.99 5.49
C SER A 371 8.35 20.23 6.64
N THR A 372 9.08 19.30 7.28
CA THR A 372 8.54 18.46 8.35
C THR A 372 8.62 19.15 9.73
N ILE A 373 8.05 18.53 10.76
CA ILE A 373 7.99 19.10 12.13
C ILE A 373 9.38 19.48 12.68
N MET A 374 10.43 18.70 12.37
CA MET A 374 11.81 19.00 12.80
C MET A 374 12.55 19.94 11.84
N GLY A 375 11.86 20.54 10.88
CA GLY A 375 12.33 21.66 10.08
C GLY A 375 12.00 23.01 10.75
N TYR A 376 12.39 24.09 10.08
CA TYR A 376 12.23 25.49 10.44
C TYR A 376 11.39 26.24 9.39
N ALA A 377 10.33 25.59 8.89
CA ALA A 377 9.41 26.18 7.92
C ALA A 377 8.90 27.55 8.41
N GLY A 378 8.97 28.57 7.55
CA GLY A 378 8.48 29.93 7.79
C GLY A 378 9.43 30.88 8.52
N ILE A 379 10.59 30.42 8.99
CA ILE A 379 11.39 31.20 9.96
C ILE A 379 12.85 31.45 9.54
N THR A 380 13.22 31.06 8.33
CA THR A 380 14.58 31.23 7.79
C THR A 380 14.59 32.13 6.56
N SER A 381 15.78 32.50 6.07
CA SER A 381 15.96 33.23 4.79
C SER A 381 16.13 32.32 3.57
N GLN A 382 15.96 31.01 3.75
CA GLN A 382 15.94 30.00 2.69
C GLN A 382 14.66 29.18 2.82
N ASP A 383 13.53 29.88 2.95
CA ASP A 383 12.28 29.25 3.30
C ASP A 383 11.61 28.52 2.13
N ILE A 384 11.10 27.32 2.40
CA ILE A 384 10.45 26.49 1.39
C ILE A 384 8.93 26.54 1.49
N GLN A 385 8.40 26.88 2.66
CA GLN A 385 6.98 27.06 2.96
C GLN A 385 6.77 27.74 4.30
N ALA A 386 5.66 28.47 4.44
CA ALA A 386 5.38 29.27 5.64
C ALA A 386 5.27 28.48 6.95
N HIS A 387 4.96 27.18 6.91
CA HIS A 387 4.75 26.39 8.11
C HIS A 387 4.98 24.89 7.90
N SER A 388 5.25 24.14 8.97
CA SER A 388 5.54 22.70 8.90
C SER A 388 4.31 21.88 8.55
N ASP A 389 4.51 20.81 7.78
CA ASP A 389 3.52 19.77 7.57
C ASP A 389 3.46 18.87 8.82
N SER A 390 2.26 18.43 9.23
CA SER A 390 2.02 17.71 10.49
C SER A 390 2.49 16.24 10.49
N PHE A 391 3.73 15.98 10.10
CA PHE A 391 4.39 14.67 10.16
C PHE A 391 5.90 14.82 10.38
N PHE A 392 6.55 13.74 10.83
CA PHE A 392 7.99 13.67 11.01
C PHE A 392 8.69 13.05 9.81
N HIS A 393 9.83 13.62 9.42
CA HIS A 393 10.71 13.03 8.40
C HIS A 393 11.17 11.63 8.83
N ALA A 394 11.40 10.72 7.90
CA ALA A 394 11.84 9.36 8.21
C ALA A 394 13.12 9.27 9.05
N VAL A 395 14.01 10.28 8.98
CA VAL A 395 15.21 10.36 9.84
C VAL A 395 14.86 10.69 11.30
N SER A 396 13.86 11.55 11.53
CA SER A 396 13.35 11.85 12.86
C SER A 396 12.60 10.65 13.45
N ILE A 397 11.85 9.91 12.64
CA ILE A 397 11.24 8.62 13.02
C ILE A 397 12.29 7.64 13.50
N GLN A 398 13.36 7.48 12.74
CA GLN A 398 14.49 6.64 13.12
C GLN A 398 15.10 7.07 14.47
N GLN A 399 15.44 8.35 14.64
CA GLN A 399 16.11 8.84 15.85
C GLN A 399 15.22 8.74 17.10
N ILE A 400 13.97 9.19 16.99
CA ILE A 400 13.03 9.19 18.12
C ILE A 400 12.69 7.76 18.51
N THR A 401 12.41 6.90 17.54
CA THR A 401 12.02 5.51 17.82
C THR A 401 13.16 4.73 18.48
N ASP A 402 14.39 4.91 18.02
CA ASP A 402 15.58 4.31 18.65
C ASP A 402 15.71 4.73 20.12
N ASN A 403 15.59 6.04 20.38
CA ASN A 403 15.67 6.58 21.73
C ASN A 403 14.57 6.02 22.64
N ILE A 404 13.29 6.09 22.24
CA ILE A 404 12.17 5.69 23.12
C ILE A 404 12.05 4.18 23.30
N LYS A 405 12.54 3.38 22.34
CA LYS A 405 12.61 1.91 22.48
C LYS A 405 13.61 1.48 23.55
N ALA A 406 14.67 2.26 23.75
CA ALA A 406 15.66 2.01 24.80
C ALA A 406 15.19 2.45 26.21
N LYS A 407 14.08 3.20 26.33
CA LYS A 407 13.60 3.69 27.63
C LYS A 407 12.71 2.67 28.35
N THR A 408 12.79 2.67 29.67
CA THR A 408 12.01 1.80 30.57
C THR A 408 10.94 2.53 31.37
N CYS A 409 10.96 3.88 31.41
CA CYS A 409 9.97 4.65 32.16
C CYS A 409 8.54 4.65 31.57
N PRO A 410 8.28 4.58 30.25
CA PRO A 410 6.92 4.61 29.75
C PRO A 410 6.19 3.29 30.04
N THR A 411 4.89 3.39 30.27
CA THR A 411 4.03 2.21 30.29
C THR A 411 3.82 1.72 28.85
N SER A 412 4.30 0.52 28.54
CA SER A 412 4.17 -0.08 27.21
C SER A 412 2.99 -1.05 27.16
N THR A 413 2.05 -0.79 26.26
CA THR A 413 0.85 -1.64 26.05
C THR A 413 0.89 -2.25 24.66
N SER A 414 0.68 -3.57 24.57
CA SER A 414 0.52 -4.25 23.28
C SER A 414 -0.73 -3.75 22.58
N THR A 415 -0.58 -3.34 21.33
CA THR A 415 -1.69 -2.82 20.50
C THR A 415 -2.43 -3.94 19.77
N GLY A 416 -1.79 -5.11 19.66
CA GLY A 416 -2.27 -6.22 18.82
C GLY A 416 -2.20 -5.92 17.33
N ASN A 417 -1.54 -4.82 16.94
CA ASN A 417 -1.33 -4.42 15.57
C ASN A 417 -0.33 -5.34 14.86
N SER A 418 -0.58 -5.62 13.59
CA SER A 418 0.37 -6.28 12.70
C SER A 418 1.08 -5.24 11.85
N ILE A 419 2.37 -5.06 12.11
CA ILE A 419 3.16 -3.99 11.49
C ILE A 419 3.20 -4.13 9.97
N PRO A 420 3.06 -3.02 9.22
CA PRO A 420 3.07 -3.06 7.77
C PRO A 420 4.45 -3.47 7.22
N THR A 421 4.46 -4.08 6.05
CA THR A 421 5.69 -4.32 5.29
C THR A 421 6.04 -3.09 4.44
N ALA A 422 7.33 -2.85 4.23
CA ALA A 422 7.83 -1.86 3.29
C ALA A 422 8.85 -2.51 2.35
N ASN A 423 8.75 -2.24 1.06
CA ASN A 423 9.69 -2.67 0.03
C ASN A 423 9.90 -1.50 -0.93
N ALA A 424 11.11 -0.97 -0.98
CA ALA A 424 11.46 0.17 -1.82
C ALA A 424 11.70 -0.22 -3.29
N GLY A 425 11.77 -1.52 -3.60
CA GLY A 425 12.10 -2.02 -4.93
C GLY A 425 13.60 -2.08 -5.16
N ALA A 426 14.01 -2.06 -6.43
CA ALA A 426 15.41 -2.17 -6.82
C ALA A 426 16.13 -0.81 -6.83
N ASP A 427 17.45 -0.85 -6.72
CA ASP A 427 18.33 0.27 -7.04
C ASP A 427 18.38 0.50 -8.57
N TYR A 428 18.54 1.75 -8.99
CA TYR A 428 18.57 2.12 -10.41
C TYR A 428 19.70 3.08 -10.76
N THR A 429 20.20 2.97 -11.99
CA THR A 429 21.07 4.00 -12.60
C THR A 429 20.28 4.77 -13.66
N ILE A 430 20.03 6.06 -13.44
CA ILE A 430 19.21 6.90 -14.33
C ILE A 430 20.06 7.89 -15.14
N PRO A 431 19.60 8.33 -16.32
CA PRO A 431 20.23 9.44 -17.06
C PRO A 431 20.11 10.76 -16.29
N LYS A 432 21.11 11.64 -16.43
CA LYS A 432 21.08 12.99 -15.85
C LYS A 432 20.00 13.85 -16.50
N GLY A 433 19.51 14.86 -15.78
CA GLY A 433 18.55 15.84 -16.29
C GLY A 433 17.22 15.25 -16.73
N THR A 434 16.88 14.03 -16.27
CA THR A 434 15.71 13.28 -16.72
C THR A 434 14.76 13.02 -15.54
N PRO A 435 13.44 13.26 -15.70
CA PRO A 435 12.45 12.87 -14.70
C PRO A 435 12.49 11.38 -14.35
N PHE A 436 12.16 11.05 -13.11
CA PHE A 436 12.06 9.66 -12.66
C PHE A 436 10.95 9.48 -11.63
N MET A 437 10.48 8.24 -11.47
CA MET A 437 9.46 7.88 -10.50
C MET A 437 9.94 6.73 -9.61
N LEU A 438 9.62 6.77 -8.33
CA LEU A 438 9.88 5.65 -7.42
C LEU A 438 8.55 5.04 -7.01
N THR A 439 8.47 3.71 -7.07
CA THR A 439 7.28 2.94 -6.70
C THR A 439 7.70 1.85 -5.73
N GLY A 440 7.22 1.95 -4.50
CA GLY A 440 7.40 0.91 -3.50
C GLY A 440 6.21 -0.03 -3.43
N ALA A 441 6.27 -0.96 -2.48
CA ALA A 441 5.15 -1.83 -2.13
C ALA A 441 5.04 -1.99 -0.62
N GLY A 442 3.81 -2.04 -0.11
CA GLY A 442 3.53 -2.34 1.29
C GLY A 442 2.29 -3.20 1.44
N THR A 443 2.25 -3.98 2.51
CA THR A 443 1.12 -4.83 2.87
C THR A 443 0.87 -4.73 4.35
N ASP A 444 -0.38 -4.91 4.76
CA ASP A 444 -0.82 -4.86 6.15
C ASP A 444 -1.67 -6.10 6.43
N ALA A 445 -1.30 -6.89 7.44
CA ALA A 445 -2.00 -8.14 7.75
C ALA A 445 -3.35 -7.91 8.47
N ASN A 446 -3.58 -6.72 9.02
CA ASN A 446 -4.87 -6.32 9.57
C ASN A 446 -5.84 -5.77 8.50
N GLY A 447 -5.33 -5.45 7.31
CA GLY A 447 -6.09 -4.84 6.23
C GLY A 447 -6.33 -3.35 6.44
N ASP A 448 -5.47 -2.71 7.25
CA ASP A 448 -5.55 -1.27 7.52
C ASP A 448 -5.17 -0.44 6.27
N ALA A 449 -5.67 0.80 6.19
CA ALA A 449 -5.42 1.68 5.05
C ALA A 449 -3.99 2.25 5.11
N LEU A 450 -3.17 1.83 4.16
CA LEU A 450 -1.76 2.22 4.10
C LEU A 450 -1.55 3.61 3.49
N THR A 451 -0.54 4.30 4.01
CA THR A 451 0.06 5.49 3.40
C THR A 451 1.54 5.31 3.16
N TYR A 452 2.03 6.00 2.15
CA TYR A 452 3.36 5.85 1.59
C TYR A 452 4.02 7.21 1.46
N ILE A 453 5.31 7.28 1.75
CA ILE A 453 6.11 8.46 1.48
C ILE A 453 7.51 8.04 1.03
N TRP A 454 8.04 8.78 0.08
CA TRP A 454 9.42 8.66 -0.40
C TRP A 454 10.18 9.92 0.03
N GLU A 455 11.23 9.78 0.83
CA GLU A 455 11.98 10.90 1.40
C GLU A 455 13.48 10.75 1.11
N GLN A 456 14.16 11.86 0.84
CA GLN A 456 15.60 11.82 0.56
C GLN A 456 16.38 11.71 1.88
N MET A 457 17.37 10.83 1.92
CA MET A 457 18.23 10.54 3.08
C MET A 457 19.69 10.95 2.82
N ASN A 458 19.90 11.96 1.97
CA ASN A 458 21.22 12.52 1.70
C ASN A 458 21.50 13.70 2.63
N ASN A 459 22.39 13.51 3.60
CA ASN A 459 22.79 14.57 4.52
C ASN A 459 23.52 15.72 3.79
N ALA A 460 23.18 16.96 4.11
CA ALA A 460 23.95 18.14 3.74
C ALA A 460 25.19 18.28 4.65
N SER A 461 26.38 18.39 4.04
CA SER A 461 27.57 18.89 4.74
C SER A 461 27.53 20.43 4.81
N SER A 462 28.47 21.04 5.56
CA SER A 462 28.60 22.49 5.69
C SER A 462 28.74 23.25 4.35
N SER A 463 29.24 22.59 3.30
CA SER A 463 29.34 23.20 1.96
C SER A 463 28.03 23.23 1.17
N GLN A 464 26.99 22.52 1.64
CA GLN A 464 25.67 22.48 1.00
C GLN A 464 24.58 23.18 1.82
N THR A 465 24.95 24.05 2.77
CA THR A 465 24.00 24.82 3.59
C THR A 465 23.94 26.30 3.19
N GLY A 466 23.09 27.09 3.85
CA GLY A 466 22.83 28.49 3.50
C GLY A 466 22.23 28.60 2.11
N ALA A 467 22.71 29.53 1.28
CA ALA A 467 22.26 29.65 -0.11
C ALA A 467 22.45 28.37 -0.94
N SER A 468 23.46 27.55 -0.62
CA SER A 468 23.72 26.25 -1.28
C SER A 468 22.74 25.14 -0.87
N SER A 469 21.85 25.43 0.08
CA SER A 469 20.78 24.54 0.52
C SER A 469 19.72 24.35 -0.58
N ALA A 470 19.50 25.36 -1.42
CA ALA A 470 18.58 25.28 -2.55
C ALA A 470 18.88 24.10 -3.48
N ALA A 471 17.84 23.44 -3.97
CA ALA A 471 17.97 22.38 -4.95
C ALA A 471 18.47 22.98 -6.27
N SER A 472 19.47 22.36 -6.89
CA SER A 472 20.00 22.80 -8.18
C SER A 472 20.52 21.62 -9.00
N ALA A 473 20.55 21.78 -10.33
CA ALA A 473 20.98 20.72 -11.22
C ALA A 473 22.46 20.36 -11.07
N THR A 474 23.30 21.26 -10.56
CA THR A 474 24.74 21.03 -10.38
C THR A 474 25.12 20.60 -8.97
N LYS A 475 24.15 20.53 -8.04
CA LYS A 475 24.38 20.07 -6.68
C LYS A 475 24.68 18.57 -6.71
N ALA A 476 25.89 18.19 -6.30
CA ALA A 476 26.37 16.80 -6.37
C ALA A 476 26.06 15.98 -5.10
N THR A 477 25.77 16.62 -3.98
CA THR A 477 25.53 15.99 -2.67
C THR A 477 24.46 16.76 -1.87
N GLY A 478 24.00 16.18 -0.75
CA GLY A 478 22.95 16.77 0.08
C GLY A 478 21.56 16.72 -0.56
N PRO A 479 20.54 17.28 0.10
CA PRO A 479 19.16 17.15 -0.35
C PRO A 479 18.86 18.09 -1.54
N THR A 480 18.07 17.57 -2.48
CA THR A 480 17.57 18.24 -3.68
C THR A 480 16.09 17.94 -3.94
N PHE A 481 15.41 17.20 -3.07
CA PHE A 481 13.99 16.93 -3.15
C PHE A 481 13.34 17.13 -1.79
N ARG A 482 12.35 18.03 -1.73
CA ARG A 482 11.54 18.30 -0.54
C ARG A 482 10.76 17.05 -0.07
N SER A 483 10.45 16.97 1.22
CA SER A 483 9.46 16.01 1.73
C SER A 483 8.01 16.51 1.51
N TRP A 484 7.12 15.62 1.10
CA TRP A 484 5.70 15.93 0.85
C TRP A 484 4.83 15.03 1.71
N THR A 485 3.63 15.50 2.07
CA THR A 485 2.66 14.73 2.85
C THR A 485 2.52 13.28 2.33
N PRO A 486 2.48 12.27 3.21
CA PRO A 486 2.22 10.88 2.81
C PRO A 486 1.02 10.75 1.88
N GLN A 487 1.04 9.77 0.99
CA GLN A 487 0.02 9.56 -0.04
C GLN A 487 -0.54 8.13 0.03
N THR A 488 -1.73 7.91 -0.52
CA THR A 488 -2.36 6.57 -0.64
C THR A 488 -1.80 5.77 -1.83
N THR A 489 -1.07 6.43 -2.74
CA THR A 489 -0.33 5.77 -3.82
C THR A 489 1.13 5.55 -3.41
N PRO A 490 1.72 4.36 -3.70
CA PRO A 490 3.12 4.08 -3.38
C PRO A 490 4.10 4.71 -4.39
N THR A 491 3.61 5.41 -5.41
CA THR A 491 4.41 6.04 -6.46
C THR A 491 4.61 7.53 -6.22
N ARG A 492 5.87 8.00 -6.24
CA ARG A 492 6.23 9.43 -6.25
C ARG A 492 7.01 9.78 -7.52
N TYR A 493 6.68 10.92 -8.12
CA TYR A 493 7.38 11.50 -9.27
C TYR A 493 8.39 12.57 -8.83
N PHE A 494 9.53 12.64 -9.53
CA PHE A 494 10.63 13.54 -9.25
C PHE A 494 11.07 14.28 -10.55
N PRO A 495 10.91 15.62 -10.61
CA PRO A 495 10.15 16.47 -9.70
C PRO A 495 8.64 16.13 -9.75
N ARG A 496 7.82 16.82 -8.96
CA ARG A 496 6.36 16.64 -8.98
C ARG A 496 5.82 16.69 -10.42
N MET A 497 4.85 15.82 -10.73
CA MET A 497 4.26 15.71 -12.07
C MET A 497 3.80 17.07 -12.65
N ALA A 498 3.29 17.97 -11.82
CA ALA A 498 2.93 19.33 -12.24
C ALA A 498 4.09 20.10 -12.89
N SER A 499 5.33 19.97 -12.38
CA SER A 499 6.53 20.53 -13.00
C SER A 499 6.89 19.80 -14.30
N VAL A 500 6.82 18.47 -14.30
CA VAL A 500 7.16 17.65 -15.46
C VAL A 500 6.26 17.97 -16.66
N LEU A 501 4.96 18.15 -16.44
CA LEU A 501 3.98 18.48 -17.48
C LEU A 501 4.21 19.84 -18.16
N THR A 502 4.97 20.74 -17.52
CA THR A 502 5.38 22.04 -18.10
C THR A 502 6.78 21.99 -18.71
N GLY A 503 7.44 20.82 -18.72
CA GLY A 503 8.83 20.66 -19.12
C GLY A 503 9.84 21.24 -18.12
N ALA A 504 9.41 21.52 -16.89
CA ALA A 504 10.27 22.09 -15.87
C ALA A 504 11.11 21.00 -15.20
N THR A 505 12.41 21.25 -15.06
CA THR A 505 13.36 20.36 -14.37
C THR A 505 13.47 20.66 -12.88
N THR A 506 12.69 21.62 -12.40
CA THR A 506 12.68 22.09 -11.02
C THR A 506 11.26 22.33 -10.49
N THR A 507 11.14 22.37 -9.16
CA THR A 507 9.93 22.84 -8.46
C THR A 507 10.32 23.98 -7.53
N ALA A 508 9.60 25.10 -7.64
CA ALA A 508 9.77 26.25 -6.76
C ALA A 508 9.06 26.03 -5.41
N GLY A 509 9.70 26.48 -4.33
CA GLY A 509 9.07 26.73 -3.04
C GLY A 509 8.78 28.22 -2.86
N SER A 510 8.54 28.65 -1.61
CA SER A 510 8.27 30.06 -1.29
C SER A 510 9.42 31.00 -1.66
N GLU A 511 10.65 30.68 -1.27
CA GLU A 511 11.83 31.54 -1.54
C GLU A 511 12.89 30.88 -2.42
N ILE A 512 13.01 29.55 -2.36
CA ILE A 512 14.06 28.80 -3.05
C ILE A 512 13.50 27.68 -3.94
N THR A 513 14.34 27.12 -4.80
CA THR A 513 14.02 25.88 -5.50
C THR A 513 14.10 24.68 -4.54
N VAL A 514 13.05 23.85 -4.52
CA VAL A 514 12.85 22.76 -3.54
C VAL A 514 12.96 21.36 -4.13
N GLU A 515 12.82 21.25 -5.45
CA GLU A 515 13.13 20.03 -6.20
C GLU A 515 13.96 20.39 -7.44
N ALA A 516 14.98 19.60 -7.77
CA ALA A 516 15.76 19.77 -9.00
C ALA A 516 16.31 18.44 -9.52
N LEU A 517 16.16 18.21 -10.82
CA LEU A 517 16.86 17.13 -11.53
C LEU A 517 18.35 17.43 -11.62
N SER A 518 19.20 16.45 -11.31
CA SER A 518 20.64 16.62 -11.37
C SER A 518 21.19 16.41 -12.77
N ASN A 519 22.04 17.34 -13.21
CA ASN A 519 22.86 17.32 -14.42
C ASN A 519 24.31 16.88 -14.14
N VAL A 520 24.61 16.41 -12.92
CA VAL A 520 25.92 15.89 -12.51
C VAL A 520 25.78 14.47 -11.99
N ALA A 521 26.85 13.69 -12.06
CA ALA A 521 26.86 12.35 -11.47
C ALA A 521 26.74 12.45 -9.95
N ARG A 522 25.81 11.68 -9.38
CA ARG A 522 25.58 11.60 -7.93
C ARG A 522 24.71 10.40 -7.57
N SER A 523 24.66 10.05 -6.29
CA SER A 523 23.70 9.07 -5.77
C SER A 523 22.65 9.78 -4.92
N TYR A 524 21.39 9.48 -5.17
CA TYR A 524 20.29 9.78 -4.27
C TYR A 524 20.05 8.57 -3.37
N ASN A 525 19.97 8.81 -2.07
CA ASN A 525 19.51 7.82 -1.11
C ASN A 525 18.07 8.19 -0.79
N PHE A 526 17.13 7.30 -1.05
CA PHE A 526 15.73 7.50 -0.72
C PHE A 526 15.26 6.45 0.28
N ARG A 527 14.38 6.86 1.18
CA ARG A 527 13.66 5.98 2.10
C ARG A 527 12.19 5.95 1.72
N PHE A 528 11.65 4.74 1.62
CA PHE A 528 10.25 4.45 1.47
C PHE A 528 9.65 4.07 2.82
N THR A 529 8.79 4.92 3.39
CA THR A 529 8.13 4.68 4.68
C THR A 529 6.66 4.34 4.45
N VAL A 530 6.21 3.24 5.04
CA VAL A 530 4.82 2.76 5.01
C VAL A 530 4.22 2.89 6.40
N ARG A 531 3.04 3.51 6.51
CA ARG A 531 2.26 3.64 7.76
C ARG A 531 0.91 2.99 7.61
N ASP A 532 0.46 2.27 8.63
CA ASP A 532 -0.87 1.64 8.67
C ASP A 532 -1.99 2.57 9.16
N ASN A 533 -1.64 3.71 9.75
CA ASN A 533 -2.57 4.69 10.31
C ASN A 533 -3.55 4.11 11.36
N ARG A 534 -3.19 2.99 12.00
CA ARG A 534 -4.09 2.30 12.92
C ARG A 534 -4.32 3.12 14.19
N SER A 535 -5.56 3.54 14.40
CA SER A 535 -6.03 4.14 15.65
C SER A 535 -5.77 3.19 16.83
N GLY A 536 -5.29 3.71 17.96
CA GLY A 536 -4.95 2.85 19.11
C GLY A 536 -3.47 2.44 19.20
N GLY A 537 -2.69 2.65 18.14
CA GLY A 537 -1.25 2.36 18.12
C GLY A 537 -0.78 2.00 16.72
N SER A 538 -0.48 3.03 15.93
CA SER A 538 -0.07 2.90 14.53
C SER A 538 1.32 2.29 14.43
N GLY A 539 1.48 1.40 13.46
CA GLY A 539 2.75 0.84 13.05
C GLY A 539 3.28 1.55 11.80
N ASN A 540 4.61 1.58 11.70
CA ASN A 540 5.27 1.94 10.46
C ASN A 540 6.52 1.09 10.24
N ASN A 541 6.92 1.02 8.99
CA ASN A 541 8.12 0.31 8.56
C ASN A 541 8.73 1.02 7.35
N SER A 542 10.01 0.77 7.08
CA SER A 542 10.71 1.43 5.99
C SER A 542 11.77 0.56 5.31
N ASP A 543 12.01 0.88 4.05
CA ASP A 543 13.06 0.30 3.23
C ASP A 543 13.73 1.39 2.39
N ASP A 544 14.99 1.18 2.01
CA ASP A 544 15.81 2.21 1.35
C ASP A 544 16.12 1.78 -0.09
N ALA A 545 16.20 2.76 -1.00
CA ALA A 545 16.63 2.57 -2.39
C ALA A 545 17.68 3.61 -2.79
N VAL A 546 18.66 3.19 -3.57
CA VAL A 546 19.75 4.03 -4.10
C VAL A 546 19.54 4.27 -5.59
N ILE A 547 19.47 5.55 -5.96
CA ILE A 547 19.29 5.99 -7.34
C ILE A 547 20.55 6.72 -7.79
N THR A 548 21.30 6.11 -8.71
CA THR A 548 22.55 6.66 -9.23
C THR A 548 22.28 7.46 -10.50
N VAL A 549 22.61 8.75 -10.50
CA VAL A 549 22.58 9.61 -11.68
C VAL A 549 23.85 9.39 -12.49
N ASN A 550 23.70 8.96 -13.74
CA ASN A 550 24.81 8.75 -14.66
C ASN A 550 25.38 10.09 -15.16
N GLY A 551 26.70 10.24 -15.17
CA GLY A 551 27.36 11.47 -15.64
C GLY A 551 27.34 11.68 -17.15
N THR A 552 27.14 10.62 -17.93
CA THR A 552 27.28 10.62 -19.39
C THR A 552 25.93 10.60 -20.10
N ALA A 553 25.06 9.64 -19.77
CA ALA A 553 23.73 9.49 -20.36
C ALA A 553 22.78 10.60 -19.89
N GLY A 554 21.93 11.06 -20.80
CA GLY A 554 20.90 12.09 -20.57
C GLY A 554 21.21 13.46 -21.17
N PRO A 555 20.20 14.34 -21.26
CA PRO A 555 18.82 14.11 -20.82
C PRO A 555 18.02 13.26 -21.81
N PHE A 556 17.31 12.27 -21.29
CA PHE A 556 16.27 11.57 -22.04
C PHE A 556 15.02 12.46 -22.06
N SER A 557 14.49 12.75 -23.24
CA SER A 557 13.40 13.73 -23.38
C SER A 557 12.50 13.45 -24.57
N VAL A 558 11.18 13.61 -24.41
CA VAL A 558 10.21 13.57 -25.50
C VAL A 558 10.36 14.84 -26.34
N SER A 559 10.64 14.67 -27.63
CA SER A 559 10.89 15.78 -28.56
C SER A 559 9.66 16.17 -29.38
N SER A 560 8.64 15.32 -29.43
CA SER A 560 7.40 15.56 -30.18
C SER A 560 6.26 16.08 -29.29
N GLN A 561 5.24 16.69 -29.90
CA GLN A 561 4.02 17.20 -29.23
C GLN A 561 4.27 18.17 -28.05
N ASN A 562 5.39 18.90 -28.09
CA ASN A 562 5.70 19.96 -27.11
C ASN A 562 4.98 21.29 -27.40
N THR A 563 4.12 21.32 -28.41
CA THR A 563 3.20 22.42 -28.72
C THR A 563 1.77 21.87 -28.81
N SER A 564 0.79 22.70 -28.43
CA SER A 564 -0.61 22.29 -28.44
C SER A 564 -1.01 21.79 -29.83
N THR A 565 -1.49 20.56 -29.89
CA THR A 565 -1.78 19.86 -31.15
C THR A 565 -3.18 19.26 -31.09
N THR A 566 -3.86 19.16 -32.23
CA THR A 566 -5.17 18.51 -32.34
C THR A 566 -5.09 17.26 -33.21
N TYR A 567 -5.61 16.14 -32.71
CA TYR A 567 -5.71 14.87 -33.41
C TYR A 567 -7.17 14.46 -33.62
N SER A 568 -7.40 13.71 -34.69
CA SER A 568 -8.61 12.91 -34.82
C SER A 568 -8.37 11.60 -34.08
N GLY A 569 -9.30 11.21 -33.22
CA GLY A 569 -9.21 9.95 -32.49
C GLY A 569 -9.14 8.75 -33.44
N GLY A 570 -8.39 7.71 -33.06
CA GLY A 570 -8.16 6.52 -33.88
C GLY A 570 -7.05 6.66 -34.93
N THR A 571 -6.41 7.82 -35.05
CA THR A 571 -5.31 8.03 -36.01
C THR A 571 -3.96 7.62 -35.43
N SER A 572 -3.08 7.10 -36.30
CA SER A 572 -1.67 6.83 -35.96
C SER A 572 -0.86 8.12 -35.92
N GLN A 573 -0.10 8.32 -34.84
CA GLN A 573 0.77 9.47 -34.62
C GLN A 573 2.19 9.00 -34.31
N THR A 574 3.18 9.71 -34.83
CA THR A 574 4.60 9.43 -34.53
C THR A 574 5.04 10.17 -33.27
N ILE A 575 5.60 9.42 -32.33
CA ILE A 575 6.17 9.92 -31.08
C ILE A 575 7.68 9.82 -31.19
N THR A 576 8.40 10.92 -30.95
CA THR A 576 9.86 10.96 -31.00
C THR A 576 10.44 11.40 -29.66
N TRP A 577 11.61 10.87 -29.33
CA TRP A 577 12.35 11.22 -28.12
C TRP A 577 13.86 11.13 -28.34
N ASN A 578 14.60 11.81 -27.49
CA ASN A 578 16.06 11.70 -27.45
C ASN A 578 16.47 10.48 -26.61
N VAL A 579 17.04 9.45 -27.25
CA VAL A 579 17.57 8.26 -26.57
C VAL A 579 18.68 8.61 -25.59
N ALA A 580 19.47 9.64 -25.88
CA ALA A 580 20.46 10.24 -24.98
C ALA A 580 21.42 9.25 -24.28
N GLY A 581 21.83 8.19 -24.99
CA GLY A 581 22.76 7.18 -24.47
C GLY A 581 22.20 6.27 -23.38
N THR A 582 20.86 6.24 -23.19
CA THR A 582 20.19 5.41 -22.17
C THR A 582 20.18 3.91 -22.49
N THR A 583 20.36 3.52 -23.75
CA THR A 583 20.53 2.11 -24.16
C THR A 583 21.88 1.52 -23.73
N ALA A 584 22.80 2.36 -23.24
CA ALA A 584 24.14 1.98 -22.81
C ALA A 584 24.53 2.73 -21.51
N ASN A 585 25.83 2.92 -21.28
CA ASN A 585 26.39 3.72 -20.19
C ASN A 585 25.96 3.29 -18.77
N GLY A 586 25.55 2.03 -18.58
CA GLY A 586 25.09 1.53 -17.29
C GLY A 586 23.63 1.84 -16.96
N VAL A 587 22.94 2.64 -17.78
CA VAL A 587 21.47 2.79 -17.72
C VAL A 587 20.82 1.57 -18.39
N ASN A 588 21.34 1.14 -19.55
CA ASN A 588 21.01 -0.12 -20.21
C ASN A 588 19.51 -0.35 -20.49
N ALA A 589 18.76 0.71 -20.77
CA ALA A 589 17.35 0.65 -21.14
C ALA A 589 17.19 0.40 -22.64
N ALA A 590 17.19 -0.87 -23.05
CA ALA A 590 17.04 -1.28 -24.44
C ALA A 590 15.65 -1.00 -25.04
N ASN A 591 14.62 -0.92 -24.19
CA ASN A 591 13.23 -0.75 -24.58
C ASN A 591 12.56 0.38 -23.78
N VAL A 592 11.47 0.92 -24.35
CA VAL A 592 10.58 1.89 -23.72
C VAL A 592 9.12 1.46 -23.80
N ASP A 593 8.32 2.01 -22.89
CA ASP A 593 6.87 1.98 -22.93
C ASP A 593 6.36 3.39 -23.28
N ILE A 594 5.33 3.47 -24.13
CA ILE A 594 4.64 4.71 -24.50
C ILE A 594 3.26 4.69 -23.85
N LEU A 595 3.00 5.66 -22.97
CA LEU A 595 1.77 5.78 -22.21
C LEU A 595 0.99 7.03 -22.62
N TRP A 596 -0.32 6.95 -22.47
CA TRP A 596 -1.28 8.00 -22.79
C TRP A 596 -2.09 8.37 -21.56
N SER A 597 -2.34 9.66 -21.42
CA SER A 597 -3.21 10.21 -20.40
C SER A 597 -4.30 11.02 -21.09
N THR A 598 -5.54 10.92 -20.62
CA THR A 598 -6.64 11.81 -21.03
C THR A 598 -6.89 12.94 -20.02
N ASP A 599 -6.22 12.95 -18.87
CA ASP A 599 -6.55 13.78 -17.71
C ASP A 599 -5.35 14.60 -17.19
N SER A 600 -4.50 15.10 -18.09
CA SER A 600 -3.29 15.88 -17.75
C SER A 600 -2.29 15.12 -16.86
N GLY A 601 -2.10 13.83 -17.09
CA GLY A 601 -1.07 13.01 -16.46
C GLY A 601 -1.43 12.49 -15.07
N ASN A 602 -2.72 12.54 -14.69
CA ASN A 602 -3.19 11.96 -13.44
C ASN A 602 -3.31 10.44 -13.55
N THR A 603 -3.77 9.93 -14.69
CA THR A 603 -3.84 8.48 -14.99
C THR A 603 -3.18 8.16 -16.32
N TRP A 604 -2.55 6.98 -16.41
CA TRP A 604 -1.79 6.57 -17.58
C TRP A 604 -2.24 5.20 -18.06
N THR A 605 -2.52 5.09 -19.36
CA THR A 605 -2.79 3.83 -20.06
C THR A 605 -1.69 3.54 -21.07
N THR A 606 -1.31 2.28 -21.22
CA THR A 606 -0.24 1.92 -22.16
C THR A 606 -0.76 1.91 -23.59
N LEU A 607 -0.12 2.67 -24.49
CA LEU A 607 -0.36 2.58 -25.94
C LEU A 607 0.52 1.52 -26.60
N LEU A 608 1.78 1.45 -26.16
CA LEU A 608 2.78 0.52 -26.68
C LEU A 608 3.75 0.15 -25.56
N SER A 609 4.07 -1.13 -25.41
CA SER A 609 4.98 -1.61 -24.35
C SER A 609 6.17 -2.36 -24.95
N GLY A 610 7.33 -2.25 -24.31
CA GLY A 610 8.53 -3.00 -24.65
C GLY A 610 9.09 -2.72 -26.05
N THR A 611 8.78 -1.57 -26.63
CA THR A 611 9.26 -1.20 -27.98
C THR A 611 10.73 -0.74 -27.92
N PRO A 612 11.55 -0.92 -28.98
CA PRO A 612 12.96 -0.50 -28.95
C PRO A 612 13.13 0.98 -28.55
N ASN A 613 14.15 1.25 -27.75
CA ASN A 613 14.55 2.61 -27.40
C ASN A 613 15.42 3.23 -28.51
N ASP A 614 14.81 3.45 -29.68
CA ASP A 614 15.46 3.90 -30.92
C ASP A 614 15.16 5.36 -31.29
N GLY A 615 14.32 6.03 -30.49
CA GLY A 615 14.03 7.46 -30.61
C GLY A 615 12.76 7.80 -31.38
N SER A 616 12.05 6.80 -31.96
CA SER A 616 10.81 7.07 -32.69
C SER A 616 9.92 5.84 -32.82
N GLN A 617 8.65 5.96 -32.47
CA GLN A 617 7.64 4.90 -32.69
C GLN A 617 6.29 5.49 -33.10
N ALA A 618 5.53 4.73 -33.89
CA ALA A 618 4.16 5.08 -34.25
C ALA A 618 3.17 4.47 -33.24
N VAL A 619 2.19 5.24 -32.80
CA VAL A 619 1.14 4.80 -31.88
C VAL A 619 -0.24 5.27 -32.33
N THR A 620 -1.26 4.46 -32.12
CA THR A 620 -2.65 4.83 -32.40
C THR A 620 -3.23 5.58 -31.22
N ILE A 621 -3.67 6.83 -31.43
CA ILE A 621 -4.30 7.63 -30.37
C ILE A 621 -5.73 7.13 -30.14
N PRO A 622 -6.15 6.84 -28.89
CA PRO A 622 -7.49 6.35 -28.59
C PRO A 622 -8.59 7.29 -29.14
N ASN A 623 -9.68 6.71 -29.66
CA ASN A 623 -10.81 7.49 -30.16
C ASN A 623 -11.73 7.98 -29.02
N THR A 624 -11.16 8.71 -28.07
CA THR A 624 -11.86 9.29 -26.93
C THR A 624 -11.53 10.77 -26.87
N SER A 625 -12.57 11.61 -26.88
CA SER A 625 -12.38 13.06 -26.83
C SER A 625 -11.67 13.47 -25.54
N THR A 626 -10.67 14.33 -25.67
CA THR A 626 -10.00 14.98 -24.54
C THR A 626 -9.40 16.30 -25.01
N THR A 627 -9.30 17.29 -24.12
CA THR A 627 -8.55 18.54 -24.35
C THR A 627 -7.25 18.58 -23.55
N THR A 628 -6.95 17.52 -22.82
CA THR A 628 -5.90 17.41 -21.80
C THR A 628 -4.99 16.21 -22.04
N GLY A 629 -4.92 15.74 -23.28
CA GLY A 629 -4.10 14.59 -23.68
C GLY A 629 -2.62 14.79 -23.36
N ARG A 630 -1.94 13.73 -22.87
CA ARG A 630 -0.48 13.68 -22.66
C ARG A 630 0.09 12.34 -23.10
N ILE A 631 1.35 12.37 -23.51
CA ILE A 631 2.15 11.21 -23.88
C ILE A 631 3.40 11.16 -23.02
N MET A 632 3.61 10.01 -22.38
CA MET A 632 4.83 9.70 -21.63
C MET A 632 5.61 8.64 -22.39
N VAL A 633 6.93 8.83 -22.48
CA VAL A 633 7.85 7.76 -22.87
C VAL A 633 8.66 7.39 -21.64
N LYS A 634 8.64 6.11 -21.27
CA LYS A 634 9.25 5.58 -20.04
C LYS A 634 10.18 4.44 -20.38
N GLY A 635 11.35 4.34 -19.76
CA GLY A 635 12.19 3.14 -19.91
C GLY A 635 11.47 1.89 -19.41
N SER A 636 11.40 0.84 -20.24
CA SER A 636 10.82 -0.45 -19.84
C SER A 636 11.71 -1.07 -18.76
N ASN A 637 11.08 -1.62 -17.70
CA ASN A 637 11.78 -2.08 -16.49
C ASN A 637 12.71 -1.04 -15.85
N HIS A 638 12.48 0.25 -16.14
CA HIS A 638 13.25 1.36 -15.61
C HIS A 638 12.33 2.41 -14.96
N ILE A 639 12.94 3.31 -14.20
CA ILE A 639 12.23 4.37 -13.46
C ILE A 639 12.27 5.76 -14.11
N PHE A 640 13.11 5.98 -15.13
CA PHE A 640 13.17 7.27 -15.81
C PHE A 640 12.09 7.37 -16.88
N PHE A 641 11.63 8.60 -17.12
CA PHE A 641 10.64 8.90 -18.14
C PHE A 641 10.73 10.36 -18.56
N ASP A 642 10.01 10.73 -19.61
CA ASP A 642 9.68 12.13 -19.89
C ASP A 642 8.27 12.24 -20.48
N VAL A 643 7.67 13.44 -20.41
CA VAL A 643 6.31 13.72 -20.87
C VAL A 643 6.34 14.92 -21.82
N ASN A 644 5.47 14.91 -22.84
CA ASN A 644 5.34 16.05 -23.72
C ASN A 644 4.80 17.31 -22.97
N ASN A 645 5.28 18.50 -23.36
CA ASN A 645 5.08 19.75 -22.61
C ASN A 645 3.76 20.47 -22.90
N ALA A 646 2.87 19.91 -23.72
CA ALA A 646 1.65 20.58 -24.16
C ALA A 646 0.42 19.66 -24.18
N ASN A 647 -0.76 20.28 -24.10
CA ASN A 647 -2.03 19.56 -24.27
C ASN A 647 -2.17 19.04 -25.70
N ILE A 648 -2.57 17.77 -25.81
CA ILE A 648 -3.06 17.18 -27.04
C ILE A 648 -4.59 17.17 -26.97
N THR A 649 -5.24 17.88 -27.89
CA THR A 649 -6.69 17.79 -28.08
C THR A 649 -7.00 16.63 -29.00
N VAL A 650 -7.87 15.72 -28.57
CA VAL A 650 -8.43 14.67 -29.41
C VAL A 650 -9.88 15.01 -29.65
N ASN A 651 -10.24 15.18 -30.92
CA ASN A 651 -11.64 15.17 -31.32
C ASN A 651 -11.99 13.71 -31.61
N ALA A 652 -12.87 13.11 -30.80
CA ALA A 652 -13.42 11.81 -31.18
C ALA A 652 -14.07 11.97 -32.55
N GLY A 653 -13.66 11.14 -33.50
CA GLY A 653 -14.29 11.13 -34.81
C GLY A 653 -15.76 10.77 -34.63
N SER A 654 -16.67 11.51 -35.26
CA SER A 654 -18.01 11.01 -35.56
C SER A 654 -17.81 9.82 -36.48
N GLY A 655 -17.75 8.62 -35.91
CA GLY A 655 -17.52 7.40 -36.67
C GLY A 655 -18.56 7.34 -37.79
N THR A 656 -18.14 7.51 -39.03
CA THR A 656 -18.76 6.72 -40.08
C THR A 656 -18.56 5.29 -39.63
N SER A 657 -19.65 4.56 -39.39
CA SER A 657 -19.57 3.10 -39.17
C SER A 657 -18.67 2.57 -40.27
N ASP A 658 -17.55 1.97 -39.90
CA ASP A 658 -16.76 1.23 -40.87
C ASP A 658 -17.64 0.11 -41.37
N THR A 659 -17.98 0.13 -42.65
CA THR A 659 -18.84 -0.88 -43.31
C THR A 659 -18.05 -1.77 -44.24
N THR A 660 -16.74 -1.58 -44.34
CA THR A 660 -15.90 -2.30 -45.28
C THR A 660 -15.27 -3.47 -44.53
N PRO A 661 -15.54 -4.73 -44.93
CA PRO A 661 -14.93 -5.87 -44.27
C PRO A 661 -13.44 -6.02 -44.66
N PRO A 662 -12.61 -6.57 -43.75
CA PRO A 662 -11.22 -6.91 -44.06
C PRO A 662 -11.06 -7.86 -45.25
N THR A 663 -9.88 -7.86 -45.87
CA THR A 663 -9.53 -8.86 -46.90
C THR A 663 -9.43 -10.27 -46.31
N ALA A 664 -9.69 -11.30 -47.12
CA ALA A 664 -9.61 -12.69 -46.69
C ALA A 664 -8.14 -13.10 -46.42
N PRO A 665 -7.82 -13.72 -45.27
CA PRO A 665 -6.49 -14.29 -45.02
C PRO A 665 -6.16 -15.46 -45.95
N THR A 666 -4.87 -15.76 -46.12
CA THR A 666 -4.41 -16.99 -46.80
C THR A 666 -3.82 -17.94 -45.75
N LEU A 667 -4.47 -19.08 -45.53
CA LEU A 667 -4.18 -20.04 -44.46
C LEU A 667 -3.23 -21.15 -44.92
N ALA A 668 -2.30 -21.53 -44.03
CA ALA A 668 -1.44 -22.70 -44.12
C ALA A 668 -1.41 -23.45 -42.77
N ALA A 669 -1.07 -24.73 -42.80
CA ALA A 669 -0.85 -25.53 -41.59
C ALA A 669 0.54 -26.18 -41.61
N SER A 670 1.11 -26.40 -40.42
CA SER A 670 2.40 -27.05 -40.24
C SER A 670 2.49 -27.75 -38.88
N GLY A 671 3.52 -28.57 -38.68
CA GLY A 671 3.84 -29.17 -37.38
C GLY A 671 2.73 -30.06 -36.80
N THR A 672 1.97 -30.76 -37.64
CA THR A 672 0.89 -31.63 -37.18
C THR A 672 1.45 -32.82 -36.39
N THR A 673 0.99 -32.98 -35.16
CA THR A 673 1.31 -34.09 -34.25
C THR A 673 0.13 -35.07 -34.16
N SER A 674 0.16 -36.01 -33.22
CA SER A 674 -0.98 -36.89 -32.94
C SER A 674 -2.16 -36.17 -32.28
N THR A 675 -1.94 -35.02 -31.64
CA THR A 675 -2.98 -34.30 -30.88
C THR A 675 -3.02 -32.80 -31.13
N SER A 676 -2.23 -32.27 -32.06
CA SER A 676 -2.20 -30.84 -32.37
C SER A 676 -1.78 -30.52 -33.81
N THR A 677 -2.04 -29.30 -34.25
CA THR A 677 -1.48 -28.72 -35.47
C THR A 677 -1.26 -27.22 -35.30
N ASN A 678 -0.27 -26.66 -35.99
CA ASN A 678 -0.08 -25.21 -36.05
C ASN A 678 -0.73 -24.65 -37.31
N LEU A 679 -1.47 -23.56 -37.17
CA LEU A 679 -2.06 -22.78 -38.26
C LEU A 679 -1.36 -21.42 -38.34
N SER A 680 -1.10 -20.96 -39.55
CA SER A 680 -0.52 -19.64 -39.82
C SER A 680 -1.11 -19.07 -41.09
N TRP A 681 -1.29 -17.75 -41.15
CA TRP A 681 -1.84 -17.10 -42.34
C TRP A 681 -1.16 -15.77 -42.66
N SER A 682 -1.30 -15.33 -43.91
CA SER A 682 -0.97 -13.95 -44.28
C SER A 682 -1.94 -13.01 -43.56
N GLY A 683 -1.44 -11.96 -42.91
CA GLY A 683 -2.30 -10.95 -42.27
C GLY A 683 -3.30 -10.35 -43.25
N ALA A 684 -4.51 -10.06 -42.78
CA ALA A 684 -5.52 -9.34 -43.55
C ALA A 684 -5.25 -7.83 -43.51
N THR A 685 -5.77 -7.13 -44.51
CA THR A 685 -5.72 -5.66 -44.60
C THR A 685 -7.12 -5.10 -44.55
N ASP A 686 -7.25 -3.93 -43.95
CA ASP A 686 -8.52 -3.23 -43.77
C ASP A 686 -8.30 -1.71 -43.92
N ASN A 687 -9.35 -0.95 -44.22
CA ASN A 687 -9.28 0.52 -44.33
C ASN A 687 -9.16 1.24 -42.99
N VAL A 688 -9.55 0.62 -41.87
CA VAL A 688 -9.33 1.16 -40.52
C VAL A 688 -8.32 0.30 -39.78
N ALA A 689 -8.67 -0.94 -39.44
CA ALA A 689 -7.78 -1.88 -38.76
C ALA A 689 -8.39 -3.28 -38.65
N VAL A 690 -7.59 -4.30 -38.89
CA VAL A 690 -7.91 -5.68 -38.47
C VAL A 690 -7.62 -5.82 -36.98
N THR A 691 -8.64 -6.16 -36.19
CA THR A 691 -8.53 -6.30 -34.73
C THR A 691 -8.39 -7.75 -34.27
N GLY A 692 -8.63 -8.71 -35.16
CA GLY A 692 -8.32 -10.11 -34.88
C GLY A 692 -8.78 -11.08 -35.96
N TYR A 693 -8.72 -12.36 -35.62
CA TYR A 693 -9.04 -13.48 -36.48
C TYR A 693 -9.84 -14.53 -35.72
N ASP A 694 -10.81 -15.13 -36.39
CA ASP A 694 -11.63 -16.25 -35.90
C ASP A 694 -11.25 -17.51 -36.68
N VAL A 695 -10.88 -18.57 -35.95
CA VAL A 695 -10.39 -19.84 -36.49
C VAL A 695 -11.48 -20.90 -36.38
N TYR A 696 -11.81 -21.53 -37.49
CA TYR A 696 -12.87 -22.53 -37.59
C TYR A 696 -12.30 -23.90 -37.89
N GLN A 697 -12.78 -24.94 -37.19
CA GLN A 697 -12.59 -26.34 -37.50
C GLN A 697 -13.89 -26.89 -38.12
N GLY A 698 -13.88 -27.18 -39.42
CA GLY A 698 -15.11 -27.36 -40.19
C GLY A 698 -15.96 -26.10 -40.13
N THR A 699 -17.16 -26.21 -39.56
CA THR A 699 -18.08 -25.07 -39.35
C THR A 699 -18.04 -24.51 -37.93
N SER A 700 -17.32 -25.15 -37.02
CA SER A 700 -17.28 -24.78 -35.59
C SER A 700 -16.14 -23.81 -35.32
N LEU A 701 -16.43 -22.69 -34.67
CA LEU A 701 -15.40 -21.78 -34.16
C LEU A 701 -14.61 -22.48 -33.05
N VAL A 702 -13.30 -22.62 -33.22
CA VAL A 702 -12.41 -23.24 -32.22
C VAL A 702 -11.60 -22.24 -31.42
N GLY A 703 -11.49 -20.99 -31.89
CA GLY A 703 -10.87 -19.92 -31.13
C GLY A 703 -10.76 -18.62 -31.92
N SER A 704 -10.34 -17.56 -31.22
CA SER A 704 -10.03 -16.25 -31.81
C SER A 704 -8.65 -15.79 -31.34
N THR A 705 -7.93 -15.04 -32.18
CA THR A 705 -6.58 -14.54 -31.88
C THR A 705 -6.32 -13.21 -32.58
N THR A 706 -5.44 -12.36 -32.03
CA THR A 706 -4.95 -11.14 -32.71
C THR A 706 -3.67 -11.39 -33.51
N SER A 707 -3.01 -12.53 -33.29
CA SER A 707 -1.82 -12.96 -34.03
C SER A 707 -2.20 -13.62 -35.36
N THR A 708 -1.26 -13.68 -36.30
CA THR A 708 -1.43 -14.39 -37.59
C THR A 708 -1.11 -15.89 -37.52
N SER A 709 -1.22 -16.46 -36.32
CA SER A 709 -1.02 -17.89 -36.08
C SER A 709 -1.88 -18.37 -34.91
N TYR A 710 -2.20 -19.67 -34.92
CA TYR A 710 -2.99 -20.33 -33.90
C TYR A 710 -2.64 -21.81 -33.80
N THR A 711 -2.47 -22.33 -32.58
CA THR A 711 -2.22 -23.77 -32.35
C THR A 711 -3.51 -24.44 -31.96
N VAL A 712 -3.94 -25.43 -32.74
CA VAL A 712 -5.10 -26.26 -32.40
C VAL A 712 -4.60 -27.49 -31.65
N THR A 713 -5.10 -27.72 -30.43
CA THR A 713 -4.73 -28.83 -29.55
C THR A 713 -5.91 -29.77 -29.31
N SER A 714 -5.71 -30.83 -28.54
CA SER A 714 -6.74 -31.83 -28.19
C SER A 714 -7.39 -32.52 -29.40
N LEU A 715 -6.67 -32.60 -30.52
CA LEU A 715 -7.11 -33.36 -31.69
C LEU A 715 -7.00 -34.86 -31.41
N THR A 716 -7.87 -35.65 -32.03
CA THR A 716 -7.78 -37.12 -31.93
C THR A 716 -6.72 -37.63 -32.91
N PRO A 717 -5.87 -38.60 -32.51
CA PRO A 717 -4.90 -39.21 -33.41
C PRO A 717 -5.55 -39.85 -34.66
N SER A 718 -4.79 -39.93 -35.75
CA SER A 718 -5.23 -40.51 -37.03
C SER A 718 -6.57 -39.97 -37.56
N THR A 719 -6.87 -38.69 -37.29
CA THR A 719 -8.14 -38.05 -37.66
C THR A 719 -7.88 -36.84 -38.56
N THR A 720 -8.65 -36.74 -39.64
CA THR A 720 -8.58 -35.61 -40.57
C THR A 720 -9.47 -34.46 -40.11
N TYR A 721 -8.92 -33.25 -40.08
CA TYR A 721 -9.59 -32.00 -39.75
C TYR A 721 -9.45 -30.98 -40.87
N SER A 722 -10.46 -30.14 -41.06
CA SER A 722 -10.42 -29.00 -41.98
C SER A 722 -10.48 -27.68 -41.22
N PHE A 723 -9.71 -26.69 -41.65
CA PHE A 723 -9.62 -25.38 -41.00
C PHE A 723 -9.83 -24.23 -41.97
N THR A 724 -10.49 -23.16 -41.50
CA THR A 724 -10.61 -21.85 -42.18
C THR A 724 -10.44 -20.71 -41.18
N VAL A 725 -10.05 -19.52 -41.65
CA VAL A 725 -9.90 -18.32 -40.82
C VAL A 725 -10.65 -17.15 -41.43
N LYS A 726 -11.27 -16.32 -40.59
CA LYS A 726 -11.86 -15.02 -40.97
C LYS A 726 -11.19 -13.90 -40.18
N ALA A 727 -10.88 -12.79 -40.81
CA ALA A 727 -10.43 -11.57 -40.14
C ALA A 727 -11.64 -10.73 -39.70
N LYS A 728 -11.49 -9.99 -38.60
CA LYS A 728 -12.47 -9.03 -38.09
C LYS A 728 -11.85 -7.67 -37.85
N ASP A 729 -12.64 -6.62 -38.04
CA ASP A 729 -12.27 -5.25 -37.73
C ASP A 729 -12.87 -4.77 -36.40
N ALA A 730 -12.62 -3.51 -36.04
CA ALA A 730 -13.14 -2.89 -34.82
C ALA A 730 -14.66 -2.59 -34.88
N ALA A 731 -15.25 -2.54 -36.07
CA ALA A 731 -16.67 -2.26 -36.29
C ALA A 731 -17.54 -3.53 -36.35
N GLY A 732 -16.91 -4.70 -36.35
CA GLY A 732 -17.58 -6.01 -36.37
C GLY A 732 -17.82 -6.57 -37.76
N ASN A 733 -17.23 -6.00 -38.82
CA ASN A 733 -17.28 -6.61 -40.14
C ASN A 733 -16.31 -7.81 -40.19
N ASN A 734 -16.74 -8.89 -40.86
CA ASN A 734 -15.95 -10.10 -41.04
C ASN A 734 -15.53 -10.25 -42.50
N SER A 735 -14.28 -10.66 -42.74
CA SER A 735 -13.81 -11.03 -44.07
C SER A 735 -14.58 -12.25 -44.61
N ALA A 736 -14.45 -12.47 -45.92
CA ALA A 736 -14.70 -13.81 -46.47
C ALA A 736 -13.75 -14.83 -45.82
N SER A 737 -14.15 -16.11 -45.77
CA SER A 737 -13.29 -17.18 -45.26
C SER A 737 -12.01 -17.29 -46.09
N SER A 738 -10.90 -17.62 -45.43
CA SER A 738 -9.67 -18.08 -46.09
C SER A 738 -9.90 -19.30 -46.98
N ASN A 739 -8.87 -19.71 -47.70
CA ASN A 739 -8.79 -21.08 -48.24
C ASN A 739 -8.94 -22.11 -47.10
N THR A 740 -9.49 -23.29 -47.43
CA THR A 740 -9.58 -24.42 -46.50
C THR A 740 -8.27 -25.20 -46.49
N VAL A 741 -7.74 -25.48 -45.30
CA VAL A 741 -6.59 -26.36 -45.11
C VAL A 741 -7.04 -27.64 -44.40
N SER A 742 -6.70 -28.80 -44.96
CA SER A 742 -6.99 -30.10 -44.34
C SER A 742 -5.70 -30.71 -43.79
N VAL A 743 -5.72 -31.17 -42.54
CA VAL A 743 -4.60 -31.88 -41.89
C VAL A 743 -5.08 -33.21 -41.34
N THR A 744 -4.21 -34.22 -41.34
CA THR A 744 -4.48 -35.50 -40.67
C THR A 744 -3.47 -35.66 -39.54
N THR A 745 -3.95 -35.82 -38.32
CA THR A 745 -3.09 -36.04 -37.14
C THR A 745 -2.32 -37.35 -37.26
N LEU A 746 -1.12 -37.37 -36.68
CA LEU A 746 -0.28 -38.57 -36.63
C LEU A 746 -0.95 -39.65 -35.76
N ALA A 747 -0.50 -40.90 -35.89
CA ALA A 747 -0.90 -41.96 -34.96
C ALA A 747 -0.39 -41.64 -33.54
N GLY A 748 -1.21 -41.96 -32.52
CA GLY A 748 -0.81 -41.82 -31.12
C GLY A 748 0.24 -42.87 -30.75
N SER A 749 1.26 -42.48 -29.99
CA SER A 749 2.28 -43.42 -29.51
C SER A 749 1.72 -44.22 -28.33
N VAL A 750 1.68 -45.55 -28.46
CA VAL A 750 1.40 -46.46 -27.34
C VAL A 750 2.70 -46.71 -26.60
N VAL A 751 2.86 -46.08 -25.44
CA VAL A 751 4.01 -46.30 -24.56
C VAL A 751 3.87 -47.68 -23.90
N THR A 752 4.85 -48.57 -24.11
CA THR A 752 4.82 -49.95 -23.64
C THR A 752 5.90 -50.16 -22.58
N TYR A 753 5.50 -50.49 -21.36
CA TYR A 753 6.41 -50.77 -20.25
C TYR A 753 6.81 -52.25 -20.20
N CYS A 754 8.01 -52.53 -19.69
CA CYS A 754 8.47 -53.89 -19.44
C CYS A 754 7.55 -54.66 -18.46
N SER A 755 7.47 -55.98 -18.62
CA SER A 755 6.74 -56.86 -17.70
C SER A 755 7.45 -56.98 -16.35
N ALA A 756 6.69 -56.92 -15.25
CA ALA A 756 7.17 -57.16 -13.89
C ALA A 756 6.13 -57.96 -13.10
N THR A 757 6.51 -59.00 -12.35
CA THR A 757 5.56 -59.82 -11.57
C THR A 757 6.21 -60.61 -10.44
N ALA A 758 5.48 -60.88 -9.36
CA ALA A 758 5.84 -61.92 -8.38
C ALA A 758 5.25 -63.29 -8.77
N THR A 759 5.88 -64.40 -8.39
CA THR A 759 5.32 -65.75 -8.66
C THR A 759 4.55 -66.35 -7.48
N ASN A 760 4.65 -65.76 -6.28
CA ASN A 760 3.93 -66.14 -5.07
C ASN A 760 3.50 -64.88 -4.29
N THR A 761 2.19 -64.75 -4.11
CA THR A 761 1.49 -63.71 -3.32
C THR A 761 0.70 -64.31 -2.14
N ALA A 762 0.81 -65.63 -1.94
CA ALA A 762 0.02 -66.38 -0.98
C ALA A 762 0.47 -66.11 0.46
N ASP A 763 1.77 -65.86 0.66
CA ASP A 763 2.36 -65.58 1.96
C ASP A 763 2.29 -64.08 2.30
N GLU A 764 2.61 -63.22 1.33
CA GLU A 764 2.57 -61.77 1.44
C GLU A 764 2.14 -61.08 0.13
N ARG A 765 1.47 -59.93 0.26
CA ARG A 765 1.12 -59.06 -0.87
C ARG A 765 0.95 -57.61 -0.44
N ILE A 766 0.76 -56.70 -1.40
CA ILE A 766 0.40 -55.31 -1.12
C ILE A 766 -1.10 -55.28 -0.79
N GLY A 767 -1.46 -54.63 0.32
CA GLY A 767 -2.86 -54.43 0.72
C GLY A 767 -3.36 -53.01 0.51
N ASN A 768 -2.46 -52.01 0.50
CA ASN A 768 -2.81 -50.64 0.16
C ASN A 768 -1.59 -49.85 -0.34
N VAL A 769 -1.81 -49.01 -1.34
CA VAL A 769 -0.88 -47.95 -1.77
C VAL A 769 -1.55 -46.60 -1.65
N SER A 770 -0.91 -45.66 -0.97
CA SER A 770 -1.32 -44.26 -0.97
C SER A 770 -0.20 -43.33 -1.45
N PHE A 771 -0.52 -42.46 -2.40
CA PHE A 771 0.39 -41.46 -2.96
C PHE A 771 -0.42 -40.31 -3.59
N GLY A 772 -0.25 -39.08 -3.11
CA GLY A 772 -1.13 -37.97 -3.51
C GLY A 772 -2.60 -38.24 -3.13
N THR A 773 -3.53 -38.18 -4.09
CA THR A 773 -4.93 -38.58 -3.88
C THR A 773 -5.18 -40.08 -4.12
N ILE A 774 -4.19 -40.84 -4.57
CA ILE A 774 -4.31 -42.30 -4.66
C ILE A 774 -4.38 -42.85 -3.24
N ASN A 775 -5.41 -43.65 -2.98
CA ASN A 775 -5.55 -44.47 -1.79
C ASN A 775 -6.24 -45.78 -2.22
N ASN A 776 -5.47 -46.66 -2.84
CA ASN A 776 -5.98 -47.88 -3.45
C ASN A 776 -5.85 -49.04 -2.47
N THR A 777 -6.97 -49.70 -2.16
CA THR A 777 -6.98 -50.92 -1.35
C THR A 777 -6.87 -52.13 -2.28
N SER A 778 -5.74 -52.79 -2.24
CA SER A 778 -5.40 -53.92 -3.10
C SER A 778 -5.98 -55.21 -2.53
N THR A 779 -6.88 -55.83 -3.28
CA THR A 779 -7.57 -57.07 -2.89
C THR A 779 -7.25 -58.26 -3.78
N GLY A 780 -6.59 -58.02 -4.91
CA GLY A 780 -6.22 -59.07 -5.83
C GLY A 780 -5.00 -59.85 -5.38
N THR A 781 -4.82 -61.02 -5.99
CA THR A 781 -3.79 -62.00 -5.63
C THR A 781 -2.84 -62.29 -6.79
N ALA A 782 -2.94 -61.54 -7.90
CA ALA A 782 -1.98 -61.67 -8.99
C ALA A 782 -0.64 -61.05 -8.59
N GLY A 783 0.46 -61.64 -9.04
CA GLY A 783 1.80 -61.10 -8.81
C GLY A 783 2.07 -59.75 -9.48
N TYR A 784 1.24 -59.39 -10.46
CA TYR A 784 1.16 -58.07 -11.09
C TYR A 784 -0.30 -57.63 -11.15
N GLU A 785 -0.59 -56.42 -10.67
CA GLU A 785 -1.90 -55.80 -10.81
C GLU A 785 -1.77 -54.47 -11.57
N ASN A 786 -2.69 -54.25 -12.51
CA ASN A 786 -2.73 -53.03 -13.31
C ASN A 786 -3.84 -52.10 -12.80
N PHE A 787 -3.45 -51.04 -12.08
CA PHE A 787 -4.34 -50.01 -11.55
C PHE A 787 -4.19 -48.67 -12.29
N THR A 788 -3.85 -48.67 -13.58
CA THR A 788 -3.64 -47.41 -14.32
C THR A 788 -4.89 -46.58 -14.54
N ALA A 789 -6.07 -47.14 -14.28
CA ALA A 789 -7.30 -46.38 -14.21
C ALA A 789 -7.39 -45.50 -12.94
N VAL A 790 -6.58 -45.79 -11.91
CA VAL A 790 -6.46 -45.02 -10.68
C VAL A 790 -5.33 -44.00 -10.84
N SER A 791 -5.63 -42.72 -10.57
CA SER A 791 -4.70 -41.63 -10.80
C SER A 791 -4.76 -40.50 -9.78
N THR A 792 -3.69 -39.69 -9.75
CA THR A 792 -3.60 -38.44 -8.98
C THR A 792 -2.87 -37.38 -9.79
N ASN A 793 -3.24 -36.12 -9.57
CA ASN A 793 -2.42 -34.99 -10.00
C ASN A 793 -1.27 -34.80 -9.01
N ILE A 794 -0.06 -34.55 -9.53
CA ILE A 794 1.13 -34.27 -8.73
C ILE A 794 1.91 -33.10 -9.32
N THR A 795 2.42 -32.25 -8.46
CA THR A 795 3.05 -30.99 -8.84
C THR A 795 4.56 -31.12 -8.85
N ARG A 796 5.22 -30.64 -9.90
CA ARG A 796 6.68 -30.56 -9.95
C ARG A 796 7.28 -29.82 -8.75
N GLY A 797 8.46 -30.21 -8.32
CA GLY A 797 9.18 -29.63 -7.18
C GLY A 797 8.52 -29.88 -5.81
N THR A 798 7.38 -30.58 -5.76
CA THR A 798 6.65 -30.86 -4.53
C THR A 798 6.97 -32.27 -4.02
N ALA A 799 7.14 -32.40 -2.71
CA ALA A 799 7.33 -33.67 -2.04
C ALA A 799 5.98 -34.29 -1.63
N TYR A 800 5.77 -35.56 -1.97
CA TYR A 800 4.59 -36.34 -1.64
C TYR A 800 4.96 -37.52 -0.73
N THR A 801 4.10 -37.79 0.24
CA THR A 801 4.25 -38.99 1.08
C THR A 801 3.77 -40.20 0.31
N VAL A 802 4.62 -41.23 0.21
CA VAL A 802 4.24 -42.57 -0.23
C VAL A 802 4.02 -43.45 0.99
N SER A 803 2.95 -44.24 0.98
CA SER A 803 2.63 -45.23 2.01
C SER A 803 2.27 -46.55 1.36
N VAL A 804 2.91 -47.64 1.77
CA VAL A 804 2.60 -49.00 1.30
C VAL A 804 2.28 -49.87 2.51
N THR A 805 1.14 -50.56 2.47
CA THR A 805 0.69 -51.45 3.55
C THR A 805 0.83 -52.90 3.09
N PRO A 806 1.75 -53.69 3.64
CA PRO A 806 1.83 -55.13 3.38
C PRO A 806 0.67 -55.89 4.05
N VAL A 807 0.31 -57.02 3.47
CA VAL A 807 -0.61 -58.01 4.04
C VAL A 807 0.11 -59.35 4.08
N TRP A 808 0.25 -59.92 5.28
CA TRP A 808 0.75 -61.28 5.49
C TRP A 808 -0.43 -62.21 5.82
N THR A 809 -0.43 -63.41 5.25
CA THR A 809 -1.50 -64.40 5.51
C THR A 809 -1.21 -65.29 6.72
N SER A 810 0.06 -65.41 7.13
CA SER A 810 0.46 -66.10 8.36
C SER A 810 1.62 -65.41 9.11
N THR A 811 2.86 -65.87 8.92
CA THR A 811 4.07 -65.34 9.54
C THR A 811 4.42 -63.99 8.93
N LYS A 812 4.75 -63.00 9.77
CA LYS A 812 5.22 -61.69 9.29
C LYS A 812 6.67 -61.80 8.85
N TYR A 813 6.91 -61.54 7.57
CA TYR A 813 8.24 -61.48 6.98
C TYR A 813 8.69 -60.03 6.78
N ASN A 814 10.01 -59.84 6.62
CA ASN A 814 10.55 -58.54 6.27
C ASN A 814 10.26 -58.26 4.80
N GLU A 815 9.51 -57.20 4.52
CA GLU A 815 9.25 -56.75 3.15
C GLU A 815 10.10 -55.54 2.81
N ALA A 816 10.68 -55.57 1.61
CA ALA A 816 11.42 -54.48 1.02
C ALA A 816 10.63 -53.90 -0.16
N TYR A 817 10.86 -52.62 -0.46
CA TYR A 817 10.02 -51.87 -1.39
C TYR A 817 10.86 -51.05 -2.37
N ALA A 818 10.37 -50.92 -3.60
CA ALA A 818 10.86 -49.99 -4.60
C ALA A 818 9.68 -49.30 -5.31
N VAL A 819 9.78 -47.99 -5.53
CA VAL A 819 8.80 -47.21 -6.31
C VAL A 819 9.53 -46.57 -7.47
N TYR A 820 9.05 -46.84 -8.68
CA TYR A 820 9.55 -46.25 -9.91
C TYR A 820 8.53 -45.27 -10.49
N ILE A 821 9.00 -44.15 -11.05
CA ILE A 821 8.17 -43.18 -11.76
C ILE A 821 8.88 -42.80 -13.07
N ASP A 822 8.19 -42.99 -14.18
CA ASP A 822 8.66 -42.61 -15.53
C ASP A 822 8.51 -41.09 -15.68
N TYR A 823 9.56 -40.32 -15.41
CA TYR A 823 9.45 -38.85 -15.38
C TYR A 823 9.55 -38.24 -16.77
N ASN A 824 10.18 -38.92 -17.73
CA ASN A 824 10.44 -38.39 -19.06
C ASN A 824 9.39 -38.84 -20.11
N LYS A 825 8.61 -39.89 -19.80
CA LYS A 825 7.54 -40.53 -20.59
C LYS A 825 8.01 -41.35 -21.78
N ASP A 826 9.18 -41.95 -21.70
CA ASP A 826 9.72 -42.77 -22.79
C ASP A 826 9.28 -44.24 -22.74
N GLY A 827 8.66 -44.67 -21.64
CA GLY A 827 8.15 -46.03 -21.47
C GLY A 827 9.07 -47.01 -20.78
N ASP A 828 10.18 -46.55 -20.22
CA ASP A 828 10.98 -47.34 -19.30
C ASP A 828 11.10 -46.68 -17.91
N PHE A 829 11.95 -47.26 -17.05
CA PHE A 829 12.19 -46.78 -15.67
C PHE A 829 13.68 -46.79 -15.35
N THR A 830 14.52 -46.75 -16.38
CA THR A 830 15.96 -47.00 -16.28
C THR A 830 16.76 -45.72 -16.17
N ASP A 831 16.11 -44.56 -16.32
CA ASP A 831 16.77 -43.29 -16.25
C ASP A 831 17.16 -42.89 -14.83
N SER A 832 18.16 -42.02 -14.77
CA SER A 832 18.62 -41.43 -13.52
C SER A 832 17.50 -40.66 -12.83
N GLY A 833 17.11 -41.14 -11.64
CA GLY A 833 16.09 -40.51 -10.80
C GLY A 833 14.71 -41.15 -10.89
N GLU A 834 14.51 -42.14 -11.77
CA GLU A 834 13.22 -42.82 -11.91
C GLU A 834 12.96 -43.89 -10.86
N LEU A 835 14.01 -44.42 -10.22
CA LEU A 835 13.88 -45.09 -8.92
C LEU A 835 13.62 -44.05 -7.83
N ALA A 836 12.35 -43.69 -7.66
CA ALA A 836 11.89 -42.58 -6.85
C ALA A 836 12.02 -42.84 -5.33
N TRP A 837 11.86 -44.09 -4.88
CA TRP A 837 11.99 -44.44 -3.46
C TRP A 837 12.31 -45.92 -3.24
N THR A 838 13.06 -46.22 -2.18
CA THR A 838 13.31 -47.60 -1.72
C THR A 838 13.21 -47.72 -0.20
N LYS A 839 12.93 -48.93 0.26
CA LYS A 839 13.02 -49.31 1.66
C LYS A 839 13.59 -50.73 1.80
N ILE A 840 14.62 -50.87 2.62
CA ILE A 840 15.17 -52.18 3.00
C ILE A 840 14.18 -53.02 3.83
N GLY A 841 14.32 -54.34 3.80
CA GLY A 841 13.41 -55.29 4.44
C GLY A 841 13.03 -54.94 5.88
N SER A 842 11.73 -54.82 6.16
CA SER A 842 11.20 -54.59 7.51
C SER A 842 9.78 -55.12 7.68
N GLN A 843 9.33 -55.32 8.92
CA GLN A 843 7.93 -55.69 9.24
C GLN A 843 7.03 -54.46 9.51
N THR A 844 7.50 -53.25 9.18
CA THR A 844 6.78 -52.00 9.44
C THR A 844 5.54 -51.89 8.55
N SER A 845 4.39 -51.57 9.14
CA SER A 845 3.12 -51.43 8.41
C SER A 845 2.26 -50.30 8.97
N PRO A 846 1.88 -49.29 8.16
CA PRO A 846 2.37 -49.06 6.80
C PRO A 846 3.85 -48.63 6.80
N VAL A 847 4.57 -48.92 5.73
CA VAL A 847 5.86 -48.27 5.46
C VAL A 847 5.60 -46.93 4.77
N THR A 848 6.27 -45.87 5.23
CA THR A 848 6.13 -44.52 4.66
C THR A 848 7.47 -43.95 4.19
N GLY A 849 7.41 -43.15 3.13
CA GLY A 849 8.54 -42.42 2.56
C GLY A 849 8.12 -41.07 1.97
N SER A 850 9.09 -40.27 1.53
CA SER A 850 8.85 -39.02 0.83
C SER A 850 9.48 -39.09 -0.56
N ILE A 851 8.71 -38.74 -1.60
CA ILE A 851 9.16 -38.65 -2.99
C ILE A 851 8.99 -37.21 -3.45
N THR A 852 10.08 -36.56 -3.85
CA THR A 852 10.04 -35.23 -4.48
C THR A 852 9.95 -35.37 -5.98
N ILE A 853 8.94 -34.75 -6.59
CA ILE A 853 8.80 -34.75 -8.06
C ILE A 853 9.84 -33.81 -8.67
N PRO A 854 10.72 -34.27 -9.59
CA PRO A 854 11.72 -33.42 -10.23
C PRO A 854 11.09 -32.22 -10.94
N SER A 855 11.75 -31.06 -10.87
CA SER A 855 11.36 -29.87 -11.65
C SER A 855 11.47 -30.07 -13.16
N THR A 856 12.26 -31.06 -13.58
CA THR A 856 12.49 -31.44 -14.99
C THR A 856 11.49 -32.46 -15.53
N ALA A 857 10.58 -33.02 -14.72
CA ALA A 857 9.69 -34.10 -15.15
C ALA A 857 8.68 -33.65 -16.22
N THR A 858 8.49 -34.40 -17.30
CA THR A 858 7.60 -34.05 -18.41
C THR A 858 6.12 -33.91 -17.96
N LEU A 859 5.44 -32.81 -18.33
CA LEU A 859 4.04 -32.58 -17.92
C LEU A 859 3.05 -33.57 -18.57
N GLY A 860 1.97 -33.88 -17.86
CA GLY A 860 0.85 -34.75 -18.26
C GLY A 860 0.90 -36.14 -17.61
N THR A 861 0.15 -37.10 -18.15
CA THR A 861 0.09 -38.48 -17.62
C THR A 861 1.38 -39.28 -17.82
N THR A 862 1.79 -40.04 -16.81
CA THR A 862 2.89 -41.02 -16.82
C THR A 862 2.60 -42.20 -15.87
N ARG A 863 3.50 -43.19 -15.81
CA ARG A 863 3.38 -44.41 -15.01
C ARG A 863 4.16 -44.31 -13.68
N MET A 864 3.53 -44.80 -12.62
CA MET A 864 4.19 -45.19 -11.36
C MET A 864 4.09 -46.70 -11.16
N ARG A 865 5.18 -47.34 -10.77
CA ARG A 865 5.25 -48.77 -10.45
C ARG A 865 5.69 -48.95 -9.00
N VAL A 866 4.89 -49.67 -8.21
CA VAL A 866 5.18 -50.00 -6.81
C VAL A 866 5.49 -51.49 -6.73
N MET A 867 6.62 -51.84 -6.12
CA MET A 867 7.09 -53.22 -6.02
C MET A 867 7.40 -53.55 -4.56
N MET A 868 6.89 -54.69 -4.09
CA MET A 868 7.18 -55.26 -2.78
C MET A 868 7.83 -56.62 -2.96
N GLN A 869 8.95 -56.88 -2.29
CA GLN A 869 9.68 -58.14 -2.37
C GLN A 869 10.21 -58.61 -1.00
N TYR A 870 10.18 -59.92 -0.78
CA TYR A 870 10.72 -60.54 0.43
C TYR A 870 12.21 -60.18 0.65
N ASN A 871 12.47 -59.54 1.79
CA ASN A 871 13.76 -59.26 2.43
C ASN A 871 14.79 -58.43 1.63
N SER A 872 14.63 -58.30 0.31
CA SER A 872 15.58 -57.64 -0.58
C SER A 872 14.85 -56.62 -1.45
N VAL A 873 15.42 -55.40 -1.54
CA VAL A 873 14.88 -54.36 -2.44
C VAL A 873 14.89 -54.89 -3.88
N PRO A 874 13.78 -54.78 -4.63
CA PRO A 874 13.75 -55.14 -6.04
C PRO A 874 14.92 -54.53 -6.81
N SER A 875 15.72 -55.37 -7.47
CA SER A 875 16.94 -54.95 -8.16
C SER A 875 16.69 -54.34 -9.55
N SER A 876 15.46 -54.47 -10.06
CA SER A 876 15.04 -53.96 -11.36
C SER A 876 13.54 -53.65 -11.34
N SER A 877 13.14 -52.66 -12.15
CA SER A 877 11.74 -52.35 -12.44
C SER A 877 11.06 -53.39 -13.34
N CYS A 878 11.82 -54.35 -13.87
CA CYS A 878 11.39 -55.38 -14.82
C CYS A 878 11.73 -56.79 -14.32
N GLY A 879 11.04 -57.80 -14.86
CA GLY A 879 11.32 -59.22 -14.61
C GLY A 879 10.47 -59.83 -13.49
N SER A 880 10.85 -61.01 -13.03
CA SER A 880 10.08 -61.77 -12.03
C SER A 880 10.88 -62.09 -10.78
N TYR A 881 10.22 -62.06 -9.63
CA TYR A 881 10.77 -62.52 -8.35
C TYR A 881 9.76 -63.45 -7.64
N THR A 882 10.22 -64.19 -6.63
CA THR A 882 9.38 -65.26 -6.07
C THR A 882 8.28 -64.74 -5.15
N TYR A 883 8.60 -63.88 -4.20
CA TYR A 883 7.72 -63.55 -3.06
C TYR A 883 7.46 -62.04 -3.01
N GLY A 884 6.19 -61.62 -3.12
CA GLY A 884 5.75 -60.22 -3.05
C GLY A 884 4.72 -59.84 -4.12
N GLN A 885 4.69 -58.58 -4.58
CA GLN A 885 3.70 -58.11 -5.58
C GLN A 885 4.14 -56.81 -6.28
N VAL A 886 3.72 -56.65 -7.55
CA VAL A 886 3.91 -55.43 -8.35
C VAL A 886 2.56 -54.78 -8.66
N GLU A 887 2.48 -53.46 -8.57
CA GLU A 887 1.30 -52.67 -8.92
C GLU A 887 1.66 -51.43 -9.75
N ASP A 888 0.87 -51.14 -10.78
CA ASP A 888 1.05 -49.98 -11.66
C ASP A 888 -0.09 -48.96 -11.54
N TYR A 889 0.23 -47.68 -11.48
CA TYR A 889 -0.70 -46.54 -11.33
C TYR A 889 -0.41 -45.42 -12.33
N THR A 890 -1.38 -44.54 -12.59
CA THR A 890 -1.17 -43.36 -13.44
C THR A 890 -0.93 -42.11 -12.61
N LEU A 891 0.10 -41.34 -12.90
CA LEU A 891 0.35 -40.01 -12.30
C LEU A 891 0.14 -38.94 -13.38
N ASN A 892 -0.53 -37.83 -13.06
CA ASN A 892 -0.61 -36.68 -13.94
C ASN A 892 0.26 -35.54 -13.40
N ILE A 893 1.42 -35.33 -14.02
CA ILE A 893 2.39 -34.32 -13.60
C ILE A 893 1.95 -32.95 -14.09
N VAL A 894 1.75 -32.02 -13.15
CA VAL A 894 1.33 -30.64 -13.40
C VAL A 894 2.41 -29.65 -12.96
N SER A 895 2.38 -28.43 -13.52
CA SER A 895 3.37 -27.39 -13.24
C SER A 895 3.26 -26.86 -11.80
N SER A 896 4.40 -26.48 -11.21
CA SER A 896 4.42 -25.72 -9.96
C SER A 896 3.88 -24.33 -10.21
N GLY A 897 2.87 -23.89 -9.44
CA GLY A 897 2.32 -22.52 -9.48
C GLY A 897 3.30 -21.41 -9.06
N ARG A 898 4.60 -21.69 -9.04
CA ARG A 898 5.71 -20.77 -8.82
C ARG A 898 6.68 -21.02 -9.96
N GLY A 899 6.89 -19.98 -10.77
CA GLY A 899 7.56 -20.06 -12.06
C GLY A 899 8.97 -20.63 -11.96
N ASP A 900 9.13 -21.80 -12.57
CA ASP A 900 10.38 -22.33 -13.10
C ASP A 900 10.02 -22.99 -14.44
N ASP A 901 9.66 -22.17 -15.43
CA ASP A 901 10.22 -22.29 -16.76
C ASP A 901 9.97 -21.02 -17.56
N PHE A 902 11.01 -20.56 -18.22
CA PHE A 902 10.96 -19.49 -19.19
C PHE A 902 10.27 -20.01 -20.46
N ASP A 903 8.94 -19.89 -20.55
CA ASP A 903 8.25 -19.87 -21.83
C ASP A 903 7.02 -18.96 -21.79
N THR A 904 7.01 -17.95 -22.65
CA THR A 904 6.22 -16.71 -22.57
C THR A 904 4.81 -16.84 -23.16
N LYS A 905 4.10 -17.96 -22.97
CA LYS A 905 2.96 -18.27 -23.86
C LYS A 905 1.60 -18.71 -23.32
N ASP A 906 1.30 -18.64 -22.02
CA ASP A 906 -0.07 -18.94 -21.58
C ASP A 906 -0.57 -18.04 -20.43
N LEU A 907 -1.01 -16.84 -20.80
CA LEU A 907 -1.80 -15.96 -19.95
C LEU A 907 -3.28 -16.20 -20.26
N MET A 908 -4.05 -16.56 -19.23
CA MET A 908 -5.53 -16.52 -19.10
C MET A 908 -6.22 -17.88 -18.90
N THR A 909 -6.09 -18.50 -17.72
CA THR A 909 -6.88 -19.69 -17.34
C THR A 909 -7.80 -19.53 -16.13
N ASP A 910 -7.88 -18.37 -15.48
CA ASP A 910 -8.83 -18.13 -14.36
C ASP A 910 -9.20 -16.65 -14.23
N ILE A 911 -10.49 -16.34 -13.99
CA ILE A 911 -10.95 -14.98 -13.67
C ILE A 911 -10.86 -14.72 -12.17
N LYS A 912 -10.36 -13.54 -11.79
CA LYS A 912 -10.34 -13.09 -10.40
C LYS A 912 -11.50 -12.15 -10.15
N VAL A 913 -12.17 -12.29 -9.02
CA VAL A 913 -13.27 -11.38 -8.62
C VAL A 913 -12.97 -10.71 -7.28
N TYR A 914 -13.11 -9.39 -7.22
CA TYR A 914 -12.78 -8.61 -6.02
C TYR A 914 -13.57 -7.28 -5.97
N PRO A 915 -13.92 -6.77 -4.79
CA PRO A 915 -13.79 -7.44 -3.50
C PRO A 915 -14.73 -8.66 -3.39
N ASN A 916 -14.37 -9.65 -2.60
CA ASN A 916 -15.24 -10.79 -2.30
C ASN A 916 -15.10 -11.12 -0.80
N PRO A 917 -16.04 -10.69 0.06
CA PRO A 917 -17.40 -10.21 -0.27
C PRO A 917 -17.46 -8.80 -0.91
N ALA A 918 -18.42 -8.57 -1.81
CA ALA A 918 -18.71 -7.27 -2.43
C ALA A 918 -20.03 -6.66 -1.93
N ARG A 919 -20.11 -5.32 -1.87
CA ARG A 919 -21.34 -4.58 -1.58
C ARG A 919 -22.05 -4.15 -2.87
N ASP A 920 -21.53 -3.17 -3.59
CA ASP A 920 -22.26 -2.59 -4.73
C ASP A 920 -21.57 -2.86 -6.07
N ILE A 921 -20.25 -3.05 -6.07
CA ILE A 921 -19.45 -3.30 -7.26
C ILE A 921 -18.59 -4.55 -7.04
N LEU A 922 -18.56 -5.42 -8.04
CA LEU A 922 -17.70 -6.59 -8.14
C LEU A 922 -16.80 -6.42 -9.37
N ASN A 923 -15.49 -6.30 -9.17
CA ASN A 923 -14.51 -6.26 -10.25
C ASN A 923 -14.16 -7.68 -10.67
N VAL A 924 -13.97 -7.89 -11.96
CA VAL A 924 -13.50 -9.11 -12.60
C VAL A 924 -12.23 -8.77 -13.37
N SER A 925 -11.11 -9.38 -13.00
CA SER A 925 -9.84 -9.26 -13.71
C SER A 925 -9.38 -10.60 -14.27
N ASN A 926 -8.34 -10.56 -15.12
CA ASN A 926 -7.79 -11.73 -15.81
C ASN A 926 -8.78 -12.37 -16.80
N THR A 927 -9.59 -11.52 -17.44
CA THR A 927 -10.50 -11.86 -18.55
C THR A 927 -10.36 -10.82 -19.64
N THR A 928 -10.39 -11.24 -20.91
CA THR A 928 -10.60 -10.39 -22.08
C THR A 928 -12.06 -10.37 -22.52
N ASN A 929 -12.88 -11.25 -21.96
CA ASN A 929 -14.31 -11.32 -22.25
C ASN A 929 -15.05 -10.31 -21.37
N GLU A 930 -15.89 -9.49 -22.00
CA GLU A 930 -16.69 -8.48 -21.33
C GLU A 930 -18.08 -9.00 -20.96
N ASP A 931 -18.57 -10.09 -21.56
CA ASP A 931 -19.90 -10.61 -21.27
C ASP A 931 -19.91 -11.40 -19.97
N TYR A 932 -20.77 -11.00 -19.03
CA TYR A 932 -20.96 -11.70 -17.77
C TYR A 932 -22.40 -12.19 -17.57
N LYS A 933 -22.54 -13.26 -16.80
CA LYS A 933 -23.79 -13.80 -16.25
C LYS A 933 -23.63 -14.08 -14.76
N ILE A 934 -24.60 -13.73 -13.94
CA ILE A 934 -24.63 -14.01 -12.50
C ILE A 934 -25.75 -15.00 -12.21
N PHE A 935 -25.41 -16.10 -11.56
CA PHE A 935 -26.32 -17.14 -11.11
C PHE A 935 -26.42 -17.14 -9.59
N ASP A 936 -27.57 -17.52 -9.05
CA ASP A 936 -27.67 -17.94 -7.66
C ASP A 936 -27.01 -19.32 -7.46
N MET A 937 -26.87 -19.75 -6.20
CA MET A 937 -26.29 -21.07 -5.89
C MET A 937 -27.14 -22.26 -6.37
N GLY A 938 -28.38 -22.03 -6.82
CA GLY A 938 -29.24 -23.04 -7.44
C GLY A 938 -29.11 -23.11 -8.96
N GLY A 939 -28.25 -22.28 -9.57
CA GLY A 939 -28.02 -22.22 -11.00
C GLY A 939 -29.03 -21.38 -11.79
N LYS A 940 -29.91 -20.63 -11.10
CA LYS A 940 -30.85 -19.71 -11.76
C LYS A 940 -30.13 -18.43 -12.14
N LEU A 941 -30.27 -17.99 -13.40
CA LEU A 941 -29.74 -16.71 -13.88
C LEU A 941 -30.44 -15.54 -13.17
N ILE A 942 -29.67 -14.66 -12.54
CA ILE A 942 -30.14 -13.50 -11.77
C ILE A 942 -29.85 -12.19 -12.49
N ASN A 943 -28.68 -12.07 -13.14
CA ASN A 943 -28.28 -10.86 -13.87
C ASN A 943 -27.32 -11.21 -15.01
N SER A 944 -27.26 -10.39 -16.06
CA SER A 944 -26.27 -10.53 -17.15
C SER A 944 -26.04 -9.20 -17.83
N GLY A 945 -24.84 -8.97 -18.36
CA GLY A 945 -24.52 -7.75 -19.08
C GLY A 945 -23.06 -7.72 -19.51
N LYS A 946 -22.55 -6.52 -19.78
CA LYS A 946 -21.13 -6.31 -20.08
C LYS A 946 -20.39 -5.70 -18.90
N LEU A 947 -19.16 -6.14 -18.67
CA LEU A 947 -18.21 -5.54 -17.74
C LEU A 947 -17.95 -4.09 -18.20
N LYS A 948 -18.09 -3.11 -17.31
CA LYS A 948 -17.66 -1.74 -17.55
C LYS A 948 -16.31 -1.54 -16.87
N SER A 949 -15.23 -1.43 -17.65
CA SER A 949 -13.86 -1.38 -17.12
C SER A 949 -13.56 -2.53 -16.15
N GLY A 950 -13.93 -3.76 -16.52
CA GLY A 950 -13.72 -4.94 -15.67
C GLY A 950 -14.61 -5.00 -14.43
N SER A 951 -15.73 -4.27 -14.38
CA SER A 951 -16.58 -4.17 -13.18
C SER A 951 -18.05 -4.48 -13.45
N VAL A 952 -18.73 -5.03 -12.45
CA VAL A 952 -20.17 -5.31 -12.43
C VAL A 952 -20.84 -4.62 -11.25
N ASN A 953 -21.92 -3.88 -11.50
CA ASN A 953 -22.77 -3.35 -10.42
C ASN A 953 -23.73 -4.46 -9.93
N ILE A 954 -23.57 -4.84 -8.67
CA ILE A 954 -24.36 -5.87 -7.97
C ILE A 954 -25.23 -5.30 -6.85
N SER A 955 -25.40 -3.97 -6.76
CA SER A 955 -26.22 -3.31 -5.73
C SER A 955 -27.68 -3.80 -5.69
N GLY A 956 -28.21 -4.26 -6.83
CA GLY A 956 -29.55 -4.84 -6.93
C GLY A 956 -29.68 -6.31 -6.47
N LEU A 957 -28.58 -6.99 -6.13
CA LEU A 957 -28.61 -8.35 -5.60
C LEU A 957 -28.94 -8.34 -4.09
N VAL A 958 -29.75 -9.30 -3.64
CA VAL A 958 -29.96 -9.53 -2.20
C VAL A 958 -28.70 -10.13 -1.57
N LYS A 959 -28.55 -10.01 -0.24
CA LYS A 959 -27.40 -10.59 0.46
C LYS A 959 -27.38 -12.12 0.29
N GLY A 960 -26.24 -12.67 -0.13
CA GLY A 960 -26.14 -14.10 -0.45
C GLY A 960 -24.89 -14.46 -1.25
N ALA A 961 -24.70 -15.77 -1.50
CA ALA A 961 -23.64 -16.26 -2.37
C ALA A 961 -24.15 -16.40 -3.82
N TYR A 962 -23.31 -16.03 -4.77
CA TYR A 962 -23.59 -16.04 -6.20
C TYR A 962 -22.39 -16.58 -6.99
N VAL A 963 -22.61 -16.96 -8.23
CA VAL A 963 -21.56 -17.31 -9.19
C VAL A 963 -21.63 -16.33 -10.35
N ILE A 964 -20.53 -15.64 -10.64
CA ILE A 964 -20.38 -14.86 -11.87
C ILE A 964 -19.61 -15.67 -12.90
N GLN A 965 -20.14 -15.76 -14.10
CA GLN A 965 -19.54 -16.38 -15.26
C GLN A 965 -19.14 -15.28 -16.25
N VAL A 966 -17.92 -15.30 -16.74
CA VAL A 966 -17.41 -14.39 -17.78
C VAL A 966 -16.72 -15.23 -18.85
N GLY A 967 -17.30 -15.29 -20.04
CA GLY A 967 -16.97 -16.32 -21.04
C GLY A 967 -17.27 -17.74 -20.55
N GLU A 968 -16.30 -18.64 -20.66
CA GLU A 968 -16.39 -20.02 -20.13
C GLU A 968 -15.97 -20.14 -18.67
N MET A 969 -15.41 -19.07 -18.10
CA MET A 969 -14.86 -19.06 -16.75
C MET A 969 -15.92 -18.64 -15.73
N SER A 970 -15.93 -19.26 -14.54
CA SER A 970 -16.89 -18.93 -13.48
C SER A 970 -16.21 -18.79 -12.12
N LYS A 971 -16.69 -17.84 -11.31
CA LYS A 971 -16.16 -17.56 -9.97
C LYS A 971 -17.28 -17.29 -8.98
N ARG A 972 -17.15 -17.84 -7.78
CA ARG A 972 -18.08 -17.58 -6.68
C ARG A 972 -17.75 -16.24 -6.01
N PHE A 973 -18.77 -15.46 -5.69
CA PHE A 973 -18.65 -14.28 -4.85
C PHE A 973 -19.78 -14.17 -3.82
N ILE A 974 -19.57 -13.39 -2.76
CA ILE A 974 -20.53 -13.11 -1.69
C ILE A 974 -21.01 -11.67 -1.81
N LYS A 975 -22.32 -11.45 -1.91
CA LYS A 975 -22.97 -10.13 -1.80
C LYS A 975 -23.29 -9.87 -0.33
N ASN A 976 -22.75 -8.78 0.20
CA ASN A 976 -22.95 -8.32 1.59
C ASN A 976 -24.00 -7.22 1.75
#